data_AF-A0A2J6PX82-F1
#
_entry.id   AF-A0A2J6PX82-F1
#
_cell.length_a   1.000
_cell.length_b   1.000
_cell.length_c   1.000
_cell.angle_alpha   90.00
_cell.angle_beta   90.00
_cell.angle_gamma   90.00
#
_symmetry.space_group_name_H-M   'P 1'
#
loop_
_entity.id
_entity.type
_entity.pdbx_description
1 polymer ?
#
loop_
_entity_poly.entity_id
_entity_poly.type
_entity_poly.pdbx_seq_one_letter_code
_entity_poly.pdbx_strand_id
1 'polypeptide(L)'
;MDFIESDSDSVELSYDLSEDRNVLKKSRQALGLSRDYVPEGDSRDAFREFYQNWMDGMIEAHKVAREKINIVIDETSNEWIATAHRPGSPEMLGFIRFNKGKGMLELTNFNAQLTRKALDIGVTSKRYAVGQAGTHGEGFKVASLVMVRKGYQVRYESAKYYWSFHFGGRDKRHLYCHLTPMSDNIVTKHMMEVSTRKSNRQPRELKGNIWEDVTVRIGRVYGSKGNGIEFDKFQNWIKVSFSLHRPSQIVKTANGDLALDKEFGGRMFLKGLYLSGTSGTKTLKFGYNLYEGEVNRDRQQIANAHRLANTLARIWAEAIKIGEEGAIKEYSKMLMEEDTNHWADVNLSNEYMTEETAASVWQYIAEQDVSRCQFFYGKKTEAQDVEIISKCLGGKAVALPDSLWEPLRKFKLVRTPEEQRHHKLHNAYPSDLEQTPYSEALTRSLKAMLALDERTKDFAIVFKSGEKADLDLLLQGSSLLINDKWLDFERSHLRAPCWLSRYGVSRHDMPCDHIITRIYDLILRELEKIPASQLEKPEESNGTLKLKMSDSLRQMPRMIEITQGEKPGELVTTWTMLERDLVFKMYGFDLRCRVTLHRESHCSEKKADVLFYVAETSKAEITDAKMSDPTIENEEVAECGCPYQTLSGGDPGAIFKGLNSEEAYFPMVSRDYNQAFFGVPPKAVRPAAPKSAPNLVPQWTLSTLSPSPESKNDIAADKGLLSPPATQSTTSGNAHRSENEVDDVKDTQNDISRVLNNECADGEDSPAPMADDESDQERQTRNNDSNERLQKATQKLTAELASALDKLKTKEHLAHSTAHKLQLKGQELAAALDSLENKELKLRHAKHETDAQNQRFESTIEDLEGEIRRLHEIQTENETRCAELSNATENLQNELQRLRAEKDEIKSRSQQPLHAEEQHNQGSVADMQKQLLELHASNEVLHAQADNVRELQDSNEALKTQLSQAQADHASLMTTLQGVSGMIQGALSLGSKTMMVTTLQGVLGMLRGVLSLGFRVSNPAGGTKHARIKEEDDAQDNSHAPLPKRLRQAELIDLTDGI
;
A
#
# COMPACT_ATOMS: atom_id res chain seq x y z
N MET A 1 -26.72 64.69 47.90
CA MET A 1 -26.44 64.93 49.33
C MET A 1 -27.06 63.79 50.13
N ASP A 2 -26.75 63.76 51.42
CA ASP A 2 -27.40 62.95 52.47
C ASP A 2 -27.14 61.43 52.48
N PHE A 3 -26.25 61.10 53.43
CA PHE A 3 -26.19 59.92 54.30
C PHE A 3 -26.38 58.50 53.72
N ILE A 4 -25.30 57.74 53.82
CA ILE A 4 -25.30 56.28 53.92
C ILE A 4 -25.21 55.96 55.42
N GLU A 5 -26.28 55.43 56.01
CA GLU A 5 -26.19 54.73 57.30
C GLU A 5 -25.72 53.28 57.08
N SER A 6 -25.05 52.72 58.07
CA SER A 6 -24.32 51.45 57.96
C SER A 6 -24.86 50.41 58.92
N ASP A 7 -25.90 49.69 58.52
CA ASP A 7 -26.36 48.50 59.24
C ASP A 7 -25.53 47.27 58.85
N SER A 8 -24.89 46.68 59.86
CA SER A 8 -24.02 45.51 59.72
C SER A 8 -24.75 44.24 60.16
N ASP A 9 -25.74 43.81 59.39
CA ASP A 9 -26.47 42.57 59.66
C ASP A 9 -25.55 41.34 59.55
N SER A 10 -25.22 40.76 60.70
CA SER A 10 -24.48 39.52 60.82
C SER A 10 -25.35 38.33 60.45
N VAL A 11 -25.27 37.87 59.19
CA VAL A 11 -25.93 36.64 58.75
C VAL A 11 -25.30 35.44 59.47
N GLU A 12 -26.05 34.83 60.39
CA GLU A 12 -25.66 33.60 61.07
C GLU A 12 -25.43 32.46 60.07
N LEU A 13 -24.31 31.75 60.23
CA LEU A 13 -24.01 30.55 59.45
C LEU A 13 -24.72 29.32 60.04
N SER A 14 -26.05 29.27 59.88
CA SER A 14 -26.83 28.06 60.14
C SER A 14 -26.44 26.97 59.13
N TYR A 15 -25.58 26.04 59.55
CA TYR A 15 -25.16 24.88 58.74
C TYR A 15 -26.28 23.83 58.60
N ASP A 16 -27.32 24.16 57.84
CA ASP A 16 -28.32 23.19 57.42
C ASP A 16 -27.74 22.32 56.28
N LEU A 17 -27.16 21.17 56.67
CA LEU A 17 -26.50 20.22 55.78
C LEU A 17 -27.49 19.36 54.96
N SER A 18 -28.73 19.85 54.76
CA SER A 18 -29.76 19.23 53.90
C SER A 18 -30.04 19.98 52.58
N GLU A 19 -29.27 21.03 52.25
CA GLU A 19 -29.44 21.77 50.99
C GLU A 19 -29.40 20.86 49.74
N ASP A 20 -30.57 20.66 49.12
CA ASP A 20 -30.72 19.94 47.87
C ASP A 20 -29.97 20.64 46.72
N ARG A 21 -28.73 20.17 46.49
CA ARG A 21 -27.79 20.69 45.48
C ARG A 21 -28.32 20.64 44.04
N ASN A 22 -29.44 19.97 43.79
CA ASN A 22 -30.06 19.87 42.48
C ASN A 22 -30.93 21.10 42.14
N VAL A 23 -31.44 21.83 43.14
CA VAL A 23 -32.42 22.92 42.98
C VAL A 23 -31.77 24.22 42.53
N LEU A 24 -32.39 24.91 41.57
CA LEU A 24 -32.00 26.27 41.19
C LEU A 24 -32.50 27.29 42.23
N LYS A 25 -31.56 27.96 42.89
CA LYS A 25 -31.80 29.08 43.82
C LYS A 25 -31.07 30.34 43.34
N LYS A 26 -31.58 31.53 43.69
CA LYS A 26 -30.90 32.83 43.46
C LYS A 26 -29.52 32.80 44.12
N SER A 27 -28.45 32.81 43.34
CA SER A 27 -27.10 32.50 43.84
C SER A 27 -25.99 33.02 42.91
N ARG A 28 -24.75 32.97 43.37
CA ARG A 28 -23.56 33.38 42.61
C ARG A 28 -22.49 32.28 42.70
N GLN A 29 -22.35 31.51 41.63
CA GLN A 29 -21.45 30.35 41.57
C GLN A 29 -20.11 30.71 40.94
N ALA A 30 -19.01 30.40 41.62
CA ALA A 30 -17.67 30.40 41.03
C ALA A 30 -17.50 29.15 40.14
N LEU A 31 -16.88 29.31 38.97
CA LEU A 31 -16.76 28.21 37.99
C LEU A 31 -15.35 27.58 37.93
N GLY A 32 -14.43 28.00 38.80
CA GLY A 32 -13.03 27.55 38.79
C GLY A 32 -12.19 28.07 37.61
N LEU A 33 -12.81 28.67 36.60
CA LEU A 33 -12.12 29.21 35.42
C LEU A 33 -11.58 30.62 35.68
N SER A 34 -10.28 30.80 35.51
CA SER A 34 -9.63 32.11 35.47
C SER A 34 -9.72 32.73 34.07
N ARG A 35 -9.58 34.06 33.96
CA ARG A 35 -9.57 34.81 32.69
C ARG A 35 -8.54 34.28 31.69
N ASP A 36 -7.44 33.75 32.22
CA ASP A 36 -6.26 33.36 31.44
C ASP A 36 -6.31 31.86 31.05
N TYR A 37 -7.34 31.11 31.48
CA TYR A 37 -7.60 29.72 31.08
C TYR A 37 -7.96 29.61 29.58
N VAL A 38 -7.41 28.60 28.90
CA VAL A 38 -7.42 28.46 27.42
C VAL A 38 -7.07 29.81 26.75
N PRO A 39 -5.81 30.30 26.90
CA PRO A 39 -5.46 31.69 26.55
C PRO A 39 -5.62 31.98 25.05
N GLU A 40 -5.32 31.00 24.20
CA GLU A 40 -5.37 31.10 22.74
C GLU A 40 -6.81 31.17 22.20
N GLY A 41 -7.78 30.58 22.91
CA GLY A 41 -9.16 30.41 22.46
C GLY A 41 -9.81 31.72 21.97
N ASP A 42 -10.30 31.69 20.72
CA ASP A 42 -10.88 32.81 20.01
C ASP A 42 -12.43 32.83 20.06
N SER A 43 -13.06 33.88 19.55
CA SER A 43 -14.53 33.99 19.55
C SER A 43 -15.25 33.01 18.61
N ARG A 44 -14.53 32.47 17.62
CA ARG A 44 -14.98 31.47 16.64
C ARG A 44 -14.91 30.07 17.25
N ASP A 45 -13.90 29.76 18.07
CA ASP A 45 -13.85 28.56 18.94
C ASP A 45 -15.00 28.57 19.95
N ALA A 46 -15.24 29.71 20.59
CA ALA A 46 -16.37 29.88 21.49
C ALA A 46 -17.71 29.67 20.74
N PHE A 47 -17.86 30.23 19.53
CA PHE A 47 -19.05 30.00 18.70
C PHE A 47 -19.22 28.52 18.29
N ARG A 48 -18.14 27.80 17.96
CA ARG A 48 -18.17 26.34 17.70
C ARG A 48 -18.79 25.58 18.87
N GLU A 49 -18.40 25.89 20.11
CA GLU A 49 -18.98 25.26 21.31
C GLU A 49 -20.42 25.74 21.61
N PHE A 50 -20.79 27.00 21.35
CA PHE A 50 -22.21 27.43 21.43
C PHE A 50 -23.10 26.69 20.41
N TYR A 51 -22.66 26.63 19.14
CA TYR A 51 -23.36 25.92 18.07
C TYR A 51 -23.45 24.41 18.32
N GLN A 52 -22.39 23.79 18.83
CA GLN A 52 -22.39 22.38 19.21
C GLN A 52 -23.41 22.08 20.32
N ASN A 53 -23.49 22.92 21.36
CA ASN A 53 -24.49 22.75 22.40
C ASN A 53 -25.92 23.06 21.91
N TRP A 54 -26.07 23.95 20.93
CA TRP A 54 -27.34 24.16 20.23
C TRP A 54 -27.79 22.91 19.45
N MET A 55 -26.90 22.28 18.67
CA MET A 55 -27.23 21.01 18.00
C MET A 55 -27.51 19.87 18.99
N ASP A 56 -26.61 19.65 19.94
CA ASP A 56 -26.71 18.54 20.90
C ASP A 56 -27.94 18.66 21.80
N GLY A 57 -28.37 19.88 22.16
CA GLY A 57 -29.59 20.13 22.92
C GLY A 57 -30.88 19.83 22.14
N MET A 58 -30.91 20.04 20.82
CA MET A 58 -32.05 19.64 19.98
C MET A 58 -32.14 18.12 19.84
N ILE A 59 -30.99 17.46 19.64
CA ILE A 59 -30.86 16.00 19.62
C ILE A 59 -31.36 15.40 20.95
N GLU A 60 -30.93 15.96 22.08
CA GLU A 60 -31.29 15.46 23.41
C GLU A 60 -32.77 15.70 23.76
N ALA A 61 -33.34 16.87 23.42
CA ALA A 61 -34.73 17.19 23.73
C ALA A 61 -35.74 16.49 22.80
N HIS A 62 -35.50 16.45 21.48
CA HIS A 62 -36.46 15.97 20.49
C HIS A 62 -36.20 14.55 19.98
N LYS A 63 -35.13 13.89 20.45
CA LYS A 63 -34.69 12.53 20.09
C LYS A 63 -34.52 12.31 18.57
N VAL A 64 -34.04 13.33 17.88
CA VAL A 64 -33.75 13.31 16.43
C VAL A 64 -32.27 13.04 16.16
N ALA A 65 -31.97 12.28 15.11
CA ALA A 65 -30.61 12.07 14.63
C ALA A 65 -30.07 13.36 13.96
N ARG A 66 -28.78 13.67 14.19
CA ARG A 66 -28.15 14.95 13.83
C ARG A 66 -28.20 15.24 12.33
N GLU A 67 -28.00 14.21 11.53
CA GLU A 67 -27.90 14.21 10.07
C GLU A 67 -29.24 14.50 9.40
N LYS A 68 -30.34 14.28 10.13
CA LYS A 68 -31.71 14.46 9.65
C LYS A 68 -32.28 15.86 9.99
N ILE A 69 -31.64 16.62 10.87
CA ILE A 69 -32.08 17.99 11.23
C ILE A 69 -31.88 18.90 10.01
N ASN A 70 -32.97 19.38 9.43
CA ASN A 70 -32.88 20.35 8.34
C ASN A 70 -32.72 21.76 8.90
N ILE A 71 -31.61 22.42 8.57
CA ILE A 71 -31.45 23.86 8.85
C ILE A 71 -31.83 24.66 7.60
N VAL A 72 -32.69 25.65 7.76
CA VAL A 72 -33.01 26.67 6.74
C VAL A 72 -32.36 27.98 7.18
N ILE A 73 -31.85 28.78 6.24
CA ILE A 73 -31.18 30.05 6.51
C ILE A 73 -31.89 31.15 5.71
N ASP A 74 -32.15 32.28 6.38
CA ASP A 74 -32.71 33.51 5.80
C ASP A 74 -31.87 34.71 6.23
N GLU A 75 -31.63 35.64 5.31
CA GLU A 75 -30.86 36.87 5.59
C GLU A 75 -31.58 38.11 5.06
N THR A 76 -31.91 39.00 5.99
CA THR A 76 -32.52 40.30 5.72
C THR A 76 -31.50 41.42 5.94
N SER A 77 -31.88 42.66 5.59
CA SER A 77 -31.08 43.86 5.90
C SER A 77 -30.82 44.06 7.41
N ASN A 78 -31.71 43.57 8.28
CA ASN A 78 -31.67 43.81 9.73
C ASN A 78 -31.24 42.60 10.56
N GLU A 79 -31.57 41.38 10.13
CA GLU A 79 -31.29 40.13 10.87
C GLU A 79 -30.83 39.00 9.92
N TRP A 80 -29.94 38.14 10.41
CA TRP A 80 -29.61 36.83 9.83
C TRP A 80 -30.20 35.76 10.74
N ILE A 81 -30.86 34.75 10.17
CA ILE A 81 -31.63 33.76 10.91
C ILE A 81 -31.34 32.37 10.34
N ALA A 82 -31.13 31.38 11.21
CA ALA A 82 -31.11 29.97 10.85
C ALA A 82 -32.08 29.17 11.72
N THR A 83 -33.06 28.49 11.12
CA THR A 83 -34.07 27.69 11.83
C THR A 83 -33.83 26.20 11.60
N ALA A 84 -33.84 25.42 12.67
CA ALA A 84 -33.72 23.96 12.61
C ALA A 84 -35.11 23.32 12.67
N HIS A 85 -35.38 22.35 11.79
CA HIS A 85 -36.68 21.68 11.65
C HIS A 85 -36.57 20.15 11.76
N ARG A 86 -37.67 19.52 12.21
CA ARG A 86 -37.83 18.06 12.25
C ARG A 86 -37.75 17.48 10.81
N PRO A 87 -37.20 16.28 10.61
CA PRO A 87 -37.09 15.70 9.27
C PRO A 87 -38.50 15.50 8.66
N GLY A 88 -38.73 16.03 7.46
CA GLY A 88 -40.02 15.92 6.75
C GLY A 88 -41.19 16.68 7.39
N SER A 89 -40.94 17.60 8.33
CA SER A 89 -41.99 18.35 9.05
C SER A 89 -41.64 19.85 9.18
N PRO A 90 -42.62 20.76 9.13
CA PRO A 90 -42.37 22.19 9.38
C PRO A 90 -42.06 22.50 10.86
N GLU A 91 -42.21 21.54 11.77
CA GLU A 91 -41.93 21.71 13.20
C GLU A 91 -40.51 22.21 13.45
N MET A 92 -40.39 23.43 13.97
CA MET A 92 -39.12 24.03 14.37
C MET A 92 -38.66 23.47 15.72
N LEU A 93 -37.39 23.08 15.80
CA LEU A 93 -36.72 22.50 16.98
C LEU A 93 -35.93 23.56 17.79
N GLY A 94 -35.53 24.64 17.10
CA GLY A 94 -34.75 25.73 17.62
C GLY A 94 -34.31 26.69 16.51
N PHE A 95 -33.68 27.80 16.88
CA PHE A 95 -33.17 28.79 15.93
C PHE A 95 -31.89 29.45 16.42
N ILE A 96 -31.14 30.03 15.48
CA ILE A 96 -30.09 31.02 15.68
C ILE A 96 -30.55 32.32 15.04
N ARG A 97 -30.41 33.44 15.74
CA ARG A 97 -30.68 34.78 15.21
C ARG A 97 -29.54 35.73 15.52
N PHE A 98 -29.11 36.48 14.52
CA PHE A 98 -28.18 37.59 14.66
C PHE A 98 -28.86 38.90 14.27
N ASN A 99 -29.04 39.82 15.21
CA ASN A 99 -29.59 41.15 14.95
C ASN A 99 -28.44 42.12 14.61
N LYS A 100 -28.35 42.53 13.34
CA LYS A 100 -27.26 43.35 12.80
C LYS A 100 -27.20 44.73 13.46
N GLY A 101 -28.34 45.38 13.65
CA GLY A 101 -28.43 46.72 14.25
C GLY A 101 -28.05 46.79 15.74
N LYS A 102 -28.18 45.68 16.49
CA LYS A 102 -27.78 45.60 17.91
C LYS A 102 -26.40 44.99 18.10
N GLY A 103 -25.90 44.20 17.14
CA GLY A 103 -24.72 43.36 17.33
C GLY A 103 -24.96 42.31 18.42
N MET A 104 -26.10 41.61 18.34
CA MET A 104 -26.59 40.67 19.36
C MET A 104 -26.95 39.34 18.70
N LEU A 105 -26.35 38.26 19.23
CA LEU A 105 -26.52 36.89 18.78
C LEU A 105 -27.36 36.10 19.81
N GLU A 106 -28.37 35.40 19.32
CA GLU A 106 -29.29 34.56 20.08
C GLU A 106 -29.25 33.13 19.53
N LEU A 107 -29.11 32.11 20.38
CA LEU A 107 -29.32 30.71 20.02
C LEU A 107 -30.35 30.12 20.98
N THR A 108 -31.39 29.49 20.44
CA THR A 108 -32.52 28.94 21.20
C THR A 108 -32.76 27.47 20.86
N ASN A 109 -32.86 26.66 21.90
CA ASN A 109 -33.26 25.26 21.90
C ASN A 109 -34.65 25.12 22.51
N PHE A 110 -35.64 24.64 21.73
CA PHE A 110 -36.96 24.40 22.30
C PHE A 110 -36.99 23.11 23.12
N ASN A 111 -37.75 23.10 24.22
CA ASN A 111 -37.94 21.97 25.15
C ASN A 111 -36.66 21.47 25.86
N ALA A 112 -35.54 22.22 25.80
CA ALA A 112 -34.31 21.92 26.52
C ALA A 112 -34.23 22.70 27.84
N GLN A 113 -33.53 22.20 28.86
CA GLN A 113 -33.31 22.93 30.12
C GLN A 113 -31.91 22.69 30.72
N LEU A 114 -31.32 23.75 31.28
CA LEU A 114 -30.12 23.69 32.13
C LEU A 114 -30.51 23.43 33.60
N THR A 115 -29.92 22.41 34.20
CA THR A 115 -30.05 22.09 35.65
C THR A 115 -28.89 22.70 36.44
N ARG A 116 -29.02 22.85 37.77
CA ARG A 116 -27.93 23.41 38.61
C ARG A 116 -26.60 22.67 38.41
N LYS A 117 -26.62 21.34 38.23
CA LYS A 117 -25.42 20.51 37.97
C LYS A 117 -24.63 20.92 36.73
N ALA A 118 -25.27 21.58 35.76
CA ALA A 118 -24.58 22.04 34.55
C ALA A 118 -23.44 23.03 34.85
N LEU A 119 -23.46 23.74 35.99
CA LEU A 119 -22.37 24.65 36.39
C LEU A 119 -21.12 23.92 36.93
N ASP A 120 -21.25 22.66 37.37
CA ASP A 120 -20.17 21.94 38.03
C ASP A 120 -19.19 21.34 37.00
N ILE A 121 -17.89 21.31 37.31
CA ILE A 121 -16.84 20.85 36.39
C ILE A 121 -16.89 19.32 36.23
N GLY A 122 -16.54 18.81 35.04
CA GLY A 122 -16.58 17.37 34.71
C GLY A 122 -17.98 16.75 34.47
N VAL A 123 -19.07 17.44 34.83
CA VAL A 123 -20.45 16.92 34.68
C VAL A 123 -20.91 16.97 33.24
N THR A 124 -21.23 15.80 32.66
CA THR A 124 -21.69 15.65 31.28
C THR A 124 -22.68 14.50 31.12
N SER A 125 -23.73 14.68 30.31
CA SER A 125 -24.59 13.60 29.80
C SER A 125 -23.92 12.81 28.66
N LYS A 126 -22.95 13.44 27.98
CA LYS A 126 -22.46 13.02 26.65
C LYS A 126 -21.44 11.89 26.65
N ARG A 127 -20.91 11.48 27.83
CA ARG A 127 -19.72 10.60 27.97
C ARG A 127 -19.83 9.24 27.26
N TYR A 128 -21.05 8.74 27.04
CA TYR A 128 -21.33 7.47 26.36
C TYR A 128 -22.31 7.61 25.18
N ALA A 129 -22.61 8.84 24.74
CA ALA A 129 -23.63 9.13 23.75
C ALA A 129 -23.02 9.28 22.34
N VAL A 130 -23.01 8.18 21.57
CA VAL A 130 -22.37 8.07 20.24
C VAL A 130 -22.74 9.20 19.25
N GLY A 131 -23.97 9.71 19.34
CA GLY A 131 -24.48 10.81 18.49
C GLY A 131 -24.20 12.24 18.99
N GLN A 132 -23.69 12.44 20.21
CA GLN A 132 -23.35 13.76 20.76
C GLN A 132 -21.85 14.06 20.65
N ALA A 133 -21.48 15.34 20.73
CA ALA A 133 -20.08 15.75 20.64
C ALA A 133 -19.50 16.20 22.00
N GLY A 134 -18.31 15.68 22.33
CA GLY A 134 -17.52 16.07 23.50
C GLY A 134 -17.80 15.31 24.80
N THR A 135 -16.78 15.19 25.64
CA THR A 135 -16.70 14.21 26.74
C THR A 135 -16.51 14.81 28.14
N HIS A 136 -16.28 16.12 28.26
CA HIS A 136 -15.84 16.76 29.51
C HIS A 136 -16.91 17.62 30.24
N GLY A 137 -17.95 18.11 29.57
CA GLY A 137 -19.00 18.92 30.21
C GLY A 137 -18.66 20.39 30.47
N GLU A 138 -17.57 20.89 29.91
CA GLU A 138 -17.06 22.25 30.16
C GLU A 138 -17.35 23.26 29.04
N GLY A 139 -17.63 22.79 27.82
CA GLY A 139 -17.63 23.60 26.59
C GLY A 139 -18.37 24.93 26.69
N PHE A 140 -19.61 24.94 27.19
CA PHE A 140 -20.40 26.16 27.30
C PHE A 140 -19.84 27.17 28.33
N LYS A 141 -19.13 26.69 29.36
CA LYS A 141 -18.45 27.51 30.39
C LYS A 141 -17.21 28.18 29.78
N VAL A 142 -16.44 27.43 29.01
CA VAL A 142 -15.25 27.92 28.29
C VAL A 142 -15.65 28.89 27.17
N ALA A 143 -16.71 28.60 26.41
CA ALA A 143 -17.26 29.51 25.42
C ALA A 143 -17.73 30.84 26.07
N SER A 144 -18.38 30.76 27.23
CA SER A 144 -18.76 31.93 28.03
C SER A 144 -17.55 32.71 28.54
N LEU A 145 -16.51 32.02 29.04
CA LEU A 145 -15.24 32.63 29.47
C LEU A 145 -14.62 33.46 28.35
N VAL A 146 -14.48 32.87 27.16
CA VAL A 146 -13.82 33.49 26.01
C VAL A 146 -14.61 34.69 25.50
N MET A 147 -15.94 34.60 25.39
CA MET A 147 -16.76 35.74 24.97
C MET A 147 -16.71 36.90 25.96
N VAL A 148 -16.81 36.63 27.27
CA VAL A 148 -16.68 37.67 28.32
C VAL A 148 -15.26 38.25 28.34
N ARG A 149 -14.22 37.45 28.08
CA ARG A 149 -12.81 37.90 27.93
C ARG A 149 -12.61 38.87 26.76
N LYS A 150 -13.39 38.72 25.68
CA LYS A 150 -13.39 39.61 24.50
C LYS A 150 -14.39 40.79 24.63
N GLY A 151 -15.03 40.97 25.80
CA GLY A 151 -15.88 42.13 26.11
C GLY A 151 -17.36 42.00 25.71
N TYR A 152 -17.81 40.81 25.33
CA TYR A 152 -19.23 40.53 25.06
C TYR A 152 -19.97 40.19 26.36
N GLN A 153 -21.23 40.60 26.48
CA GLN A 153 -22.11 40.07 27.53
C GLN A 153 -22.52 38.65 27.12
N VAL A 154 -22.61 37.73 28.08
CA VAL A 154 -23.16 36.38 27.89
C VAL A 154 -24.22 36.12 28.96
N ARG A 155 -25.42 35.75 28.51
CA ARG A 155 -26.55 35.39 29.37
C ARG A 155 -27.30 34.20 28.81
N TYR A 156 -27.63 33.23 29.64
CA TYR A 156 -28.63 32.21 29.31
C TYR A 156 -29.96 32.49 30.03
N GLU A 157 -31.03 32.04 29.41
CA GLU A 157 -32.42 32.08 29.85
C GLU A 157 -32.90 30.61 29.82
N SER A 158 -33.14 30.01 31.00
CA SER A 158 -33.49 28.59 31.14
C SER A 158 -34.08 28.29 32.50
N ALA A 159 -35.06 27.38 32.55
CA ALA A 159 -35.70 26.86 33.77
C ALA A 159 -36.19 27.96 34.74
N LYS A 160 -36.81 29.01 34.20
CA LYS A 160 -37.23 30.27 34.87
C LYS A 160 -36.09 31.17 35.38
N TYR A 161 -34.83 30.84 35.15
CA TYR A 161 -33.66 31.60 35.62
C TYR A 161 -32.91 32.32 34.49
N TYR A 162 -32.37 33.49 34.82
CA TYR A 162 -31.30 34.15 34.10
C TYR A 162 -29.94 33.71 34.65
N TRP A 163 -29.04 33.33 33.75
CA TRP A 163 -27.70 32.83 34.05
C TRP A 163 -26.70 33.81 33.41
N SER A 164 -26.26 34.82 34.16
CA SER A 164 -25.40 35.89 33.60
C SER A 164 -23.93 35.66 33.99
N PHE A 165 -23.04 35.67 33.00
CA PHE A 165 -21.63 35.32 33.17
C PHE A 165 -20.77 36.59 33.22
N HIS A 166 -19.95 36.73 34.27
CA HIS A 166 -19.08 37.90 34.46
C HIS A 166 -17.79 37.53 35.20
N PHE A 167 -16.74 38.31 34.98
CA PHE A 167 -15.59 38.35 35.88
C PHE A 167 -15.91 39.17 37.14
N GLY A 168 -15.40 38.75 38.29
CA GLY A 168 -15.56 39.46 39.56
C GLY A 168 -15.20 38.56 40.74
N GLY A 169 -15.44 39.00 41.98
CA GLY A 169 -15.02 38.28 43.20
C GLY A 169 -14.12 39.16 44.06
N ARG A 170 -13.38 38.56 45.00
CA ARG A 170 -12.25 39.24 45.65
C ARG A 170 -11.13 39.47 44.64
N ASP A 171 -10.79 38.43 43.87
CA ASP A 171 -10.01 38.54 42.65
C ASP A 171 -10.94 38.69 41.44
N LYS A 172 -10.72 39.75 40.63
CA LYS A 172 -11.49 40.06 39.42
C LYS A 172 -11.04 39.25 38.18
N ARG A 173 -10.14 38.27 38.31
CA ARG A 173 -9.77 37.36 37.21
C ARG A 173 -10.68 36.13 37.09
N HIS A 174 -11.48 35.81 38.10
CA HIS A 174 -12.28 34.57 38.11
C HIS A 174 -13.67 34.74 37.50
N LEU A 175 -14.12 33.73 36.73
CA LEU A 175 -15.44 33.71 36.09
C LEU A 175 -16.52 33.18 37.04
N TYR A 176 -17.65 33.91 37.11
CA TYR A 176 -18.82 33.55 37.90
C TYR A 176 -20.08 33.48 37.03
N CYS A 177 -20.94 32.51 37.32
CA CYS A 177 -22.33 32.51 36.88
C CYS A 177 -23.23 33.08 37.99
N HIS A 178 -24.05 34.07 37.65
CA HIS A 178 -25.05 34.64 38.54
C HIS A 178 -26.43 34.13 38.15
N LEU A 179 -27.06 33.37 39.05
CA LEU A 179 -28.43 32.84 38.89
C LEU A 179 -29.42 33.84 39.50
N THR A 180 -30.29 34.40 38.67
CA THR A 180 -31.37 35.32 39.08
C THR A 180 -32.71 34.81 38.55
N PRO A 181 -33.73 34.55 39.39
CA PRO A 181 -35.03 34.10 38.92
C PRO A 181 -35.74 35.21 38.13
N MET A 182 -36.52 34.84 37.12
CA MET A 182 -37.54 35.73 36.57
C MET A 182 -38.71 35.85 37.56
N SER A 183 -39.36 37.01 37.62
CA SER A 183 -40.58 37.17 38.43
C SER A 183 -41.70 36.24 37.92
N ASP A 184 -42.28 35.43 38.81
CA ASP A 184 -43.36 34.48 38.45
C ASP A 184 -44.59 35.17 37.86
N ASN A 185 -44.85 36.45 38.15
CA ASN A 185 -45.90 37.23 37.48
C ASN A 185 -45.64 37.39 35.98
N ILE A 186 -44.38 37.57 35.58
CA ILE A 186 -43.96 37.70 34.18
C ILE A 186 -43.96 36.32 33.52
N VAL A 187 -43.47 35.29 34.22
CA VAL A 187 -43.50 33.90 33.73
C VAL A 187 -44.95 33.46 33.48
N THR A 188 -45.84 33.65 34.44
CA THR A 188 -47.26 33.28 34.36
C THR A 188 -47.96 34.03 33.21
N LYS A 189 -47.70 35.34 33.05
CA LYS A 189 -48.22 36.11 31.92
C LYS A 189 -47.75 35.54 30.57
N HIS A 190 -46.45 35.30 30.40
CA HIS A 190 -45.93 34.73 29.16
C HIS A 190 -46.44 33.29 28.91
N MET A 191 -46.65 32.49 29.96
CA MET A 191 -47.26 31.16 29.84
C MET A 191 -48.71 31.26 29.35
N MET A 192 -49.51 32.20 29.86
CA MET A 192 -50.86 32.48 29.35
C MET A 192 -50.83 32.91 27.88
N GLU A 193 -49.96 33.87 27.51
CA GLU A 193 -49.75 34.31 26.13
C GLU A 193 -49.37 33.15 25.19
N VAL A 194 -48.59 32.18 25.65
CA VAL A 194 -48.23 30.98 24.87
C VAL A 194 -49.40 29.99 24.78
N SER A 195 -50.12 29.75 25.87
CA SER A 195 -51.28 28.86 25.88
C SER A 195 -52.39 29.34 24.95
N THR A 196 -52.74 30.63 24.97
CA THR A 196 -53.73 31.21 24.04
C THR A 196 -53.31 31.03 22.57
N ARG A 197 -52.02 31.20 22.25
CA ARG A 197 -51.50 30.98 20.88
C ARG A 197 -51.52 29.50 20.46
N LYS A 198 -51.20 28.57 21.39
CA LYS A 198 -51.35 27.12 21.18
C LYS A 198 -52.82 26.75 20.92
N SER A 199 -53.78 27.28 21.69
CA SER A 199 -55.22 27.11 21.45
C SER A 199 -55.66 27.66 20.09
N ASN A 200 -55.14 28.83 19.69
CA ASN A 200 -55.40 29.44 18.39
C ASN A 200 -54.64 28.79 17.21
N ARG A 201 -53.95 27.66 17.44
CA ARG A 201 -53.16 26.91 16.44
C ARG A 201 -52.10 27.75 15.70
N GLN A 202 -51.59 28.81 16.34
CA GLN A 202 -50.55 29.66 15.74
C GLN A 202 -49.16 28.98 15.79
N PRO A 203 -48.28 29.20 14.80
CA PRO A 203 -46.96 28.60 14.74
C PRO A 203 -46.03 29.11 15.86
N ARG A 204 -44.96 28.36 16.15
CA ARG A 204 -43.92 28.74 17.11
C ARG A 204 -43.13 29.95 16.60
N GLU A 205 -43.11 31.03 17.38
CA GLU A 205 -42.30 32.23 17.11
C GLU A 205 -40.80 31.99 17.29
N LEU A 206 -40.00 32.87 16.68
CA LEU A 206 -38.57 33.07 16.98
C LEU A 206 -38.38 33.77 18.33
N LYS A 207 -38.86 33.14 19.41
CA LYS A 207 -38.83 33.62 20.79
C LYS A 207 -38.69 32.42 21.74
N GLY A 208 -37.65 32.42 22.56
CA GLY A 208 -37.46 31.42 23.62
C GLY A 208 -38.40 31.64 24.80
N ASN A 209 -38.97 30.56 25.30
CA ASN A 209 -39.81 30.50 26.50
C ASN A 209 -38.99 30.02 27.69
N ILE A 210 -38.54 30.95 28.55
CA ILE A 210 -37.58 30.71 29.66
C ILE A 210 -37.94 29.58 30.64
N TRP A 211 -39.18 29.08 30.67
CA TRP A 211 -39.61 27.96 31.53
C TRP A 211 -39.54 26.58 30.86
N GLU A 212 -39.48 26.50 29.53
CA GLU A 212 -39.46 25.26 28.74
C GLU A 212 -38.23 25.14 27.81
N ASP A 213 -37.56 26.25 27.50
CA ASP A 213 -36.45 26.35 26.54
C ASP A 213 -35.11 26.75 27.20
N VAL A 214 -34.00 26.46 26.52
CA VAL A 214 -32.71 27.18 26.72
C VAL A 214 -32.56 28.22 25.63
N THR A 215 -32.27 29.46 26.00
CA THR A 215 -31.81 30.51 25.08
C THR A 215 -30.52 31.13 25.60
N VAL A 216 -29.51 31.28 24.75
CA VAL A 216 -28.28 32.03 25.05
C VAL A 216 -28.23 33.31 24.22
N ARG A 217 -27.89 34.43 24.87
CA ARG A 217 -27.70 35.75 24.27
C ARG A 217 -26.26 36.19 24.44
N ILE A 218 -25.64 36.67 23.36
CA ILE A 218 -24.23 37.06 23.28
C ILE A 218 -24.12 38.43 22.61
N GLY A 219 -23.20 39.28 23.10
CA GLY A 219 -22.90 40.59 22.51
C GLY A 219 -23.44 41.74 23.34
N ARG A 220 -24.24 42.63 22.73
CA ARG A 220 -24.93 43.72 23.43
C ARG A 220 -26.34 43.28 23.84
N VAL A 221 -26.43 42.60 24.98
CA VAL A 221 -27.67 41.98 25.47
C VAL A 221 -28.55 42.98 26.26
N TYR A 222 -27.95 43.82 27.10
CA TYR A 222 -28.67 44.87 27.82
C TYR A 222 -27.81 46.12 28.07
N GLY A 223 -28.38 47.29 27.74
CA GLY A 223 -27.74 48.60 27.86
C GLY A 223 -26.51 48.78 26.96
N SER A 224 -25.74 49.85 27.22
CA SER A 224 -24.51 50.18 26.51
C SER A 224 -23.26 49.42 27.01
N LYS A 225 -23.37 48.64 28.10
CA LYS A 225 -22.25 48.00 28.82
C LYS A 225 -21.72 46.71 28.15
N GLY A 226 -21.92 46.55 26.84
CA GLY A 226 -21.52 45.35 26.11
C GLY A 226 -21.11 45.69 24.68
N ASN A 227 -20.02 45.08 24.22
CA ASN A 227 -19.59 45.20 22.84
C ASN A 227 -20.66 44.61 21.92
N GLY A 228 -21.00 45.33 20.84
CA GLY A 228 -21.74 44.74 19.74
C GLY A 228 -20.84 43.75 18.99
N ILE A 229 -21.42 42.67 18.49
CA ILE A 229 -20.76 41.80 17.53
C ILE A 229 -20.93 42.44 16.14
N GLU A 230 -19.84 42.58 15.38
CA GLU A 230 -19.90 43.04 13.97
C GLU A 230 -20.38 41.91 13.07
N PHE A 231 -21.12 42.24 11.99
CA PHE A 231 -21.72 41.21 11.13
C PHE A 231 -20.65 40.36 10.41
N ASP A 232 -19.63 40.98 9.83
CA ASP A 232 -18.51 40.31 9.16
C ASP A 232 -17.76 39.36 10.11
N LYS A 233 -17.68 39.74 11.39
CA LYS A 233 -17.10 38.91 12.44
C LYS A 233 -17.96 37.69 12.74
N PHE A 234 -19.29 37.86 12.79
CA PHE A 234 -20.24 36.76 12.90
C PHE A 234 -20.26 35.85 11.66
N GLN A 235 -20.17 36.40 10.44
CA GLN A 235 -20.02 35.62 9.21
C GLN A 235 -18.73 34.76 9.22
N ASN A 236 -17.66 35.24 9.85
CA ASN A 236 -16.46 34.43 10.07
C ASN A 236 -16.56 33.44 11.24
N TRP A 237 -17.58 33.55 12.10
CA TRP A 237 -17.88 32.54 13.13
C TRP A 237 -18.72 31.39 12.55
N ILE A 238 -19.73 31.65 11.72
CA ILE A 238 -20.60 30.58 11.17
C ILE A 238 -19.84 29.58 10.28
N LYS A 239 -18.70 29.97 9.72
CA LYS A 239 -17.76 29.10 8.97
C LYS A 239 -17.22 27.89 9.76
N VAL A 240 -17.40 27.82 11.09
CA VAL A 240 -17.09 26.61 11.87
C VAL A 240 -18.12 25.49 11.71
N SER A 241 -19.26 25.76 11.06
CA SER A 241 -20.32 24.79 10.85
C SER A 241 -20.55 24.56 9.36
N PHE A 242 -20.34 23.32 8.92
CA PHE A 242 -20.67 22.85 7.57
C PHE A 242 -22.17 22.97 7.26
N SER A 243 -23.02 23.02 8.29
CA SER A 243 -24.48 23.11 8.15
C SER A 243 -25.00 24.55 8.08
N LEU A 244 -24.23 25.53 8.59
CA LEU A 244 -24.52 26.97 8.52
C LEU A 244 -23.80 27.67 7.36
N HIS A 245 -22.58 27.25 7.05
CA HIS A 245 -21.82 27.66 5.87
C HIS A 245 -21.70 26.44 4.95
N ARG A 246 -22.66 26.28 4.05
CA ARG A 246 -22.78 25.09 3.17
C ARG A 246 -22.05 25.31 1.85
N PRO A 247 -21.30 24.30 1.36
CA PRO A 247 -20.83 24.30 -0.03
C PRO A 247 -21.99 24.21 -1.03
N SER A 248 -21.74 24.65 -2.26
CA SER A 248 -22.65 24.53 -3.40
C SER A 248 -22.55 23.16 -4.08
N GLN A 249 -21.34 22.60 -4.18
CA GLN A 249 -21.06 21.28 -4.73
C GLN A 249 -20.66 20.31 -3.61
N ILE A 250 -21.54 19.34 -3.32
CA ILE A 250 -21.37 18.36 -2.24
C ILE A 250 -21.69 16.95 -2.76
N VAL A 251 -20.70 16.06 -2.75
CA VAL A 251 -20.89 14.62 -2.97
C VAL A 251 -21.10 13.94 -1.63
N LYS A 252 -22.25 13.30 -1.43
CA LYS A 252 -22.58 12.59 -0.19
C LYS A 252 -22.20 11.12 -0.31
N THR A 253 -21.38 10.63 0.61
CA THR A 253 -20.97 9.22 0.70
C THR A 253 -21.41 8.63 2.03
N ALA A 254 -21.28 7.31 2.21
CA ALA A 254 -21.55 6.65 3.49
C ALA A 254 -20.52 7.00 4.58
N ASN A 255 -19.33 7.49 4.19
CA ASN A 255 -18.20 7.76 5.08
C ASN A 255 -18.04 9.25 5.45
N GLY A 256 -18.69 10.14 4.70
CA GLY A 256 -18.64 11.59 4.86
C GLY A 256 -19.15 12.34 3.62
N ASP A 257 -19.22 13.66 3.70
CA ASP A 257 -19.45 14.52 2.54
C ASP A 257 -18.09 15.02 1.98
N LEU A 258 -17.95 15.04 0.65
CA LEU A 258 -16.88 15.71 -0.10
C LEU A 258 -17.42 17.04 -0.66
N ALA A 259 -16.70 18.14 -0.42
CA ALA A 259 -17.03 19.47 -0.91
C ALA A 259 -16.04 19.91 -1.99
N LEU A 260 -16.52 20.05 -3.22
CA LEU A 260 -15.69 20.41 -4.39
C LEU A 260 -15.46 21.92 -4.52
N ASP A 261 -16.26 22.74 -3.84
CA ASP A 261 -16.10 24.19 -3.75
C ASP A 261 -14.69 24.60 -3.33
N LYS A 262 -14.00 25.40 -4.16
CA LYS A 262 -12.65 25.93 -3.87
C LYS A 262 -12.56 26.73 -2.55
N GLU A 263 -13.66 27.31 -2.06
CA GLU A 263 -13.65 27.99 -0.75
C GLU A 263 -13.44 27.03 0.42
N PHE A 264 -13.86 25.76 0.27
CA PHE A 264 -13.77 24.71 1.28
C PHE A 264 -12.50 23.85 1.16
N GLY A 265 -11.68 24.07 0.12
CA GLY A 265 -10.33 23.48 0.01
C GLY A 265 -9.50 23.72 1.27
N GLY A 266 -8.78 22.69 1.72
CA GLY A 266 -8.02 22.73 2.97
C GLY A 266 -8.85 22.60 4.25
N ARG A 267 -10.19 22.52 4.19
CA ARG A 267 -11.06 22.49 5.37
C ARG A 267 -11.58 21.08 5.67
N MET A 268 -11.38 20.65 6.91
CA MET A 268 -11.91 19.39 7.42
C MET A 268 -12.89 19.65 8.57
N PHE A 269 -14.01 18.95 8.55
CA PHE A 269 -15.09 19.02 9.52
C PHE A 269 -15.35 17.61 10.08
N LEU A 270 -15.70 17.51 11.35
CA LEU A 270 -16.15 16.27 12.00
C LEU A 270 -17.55 16.48 12.57
N LYS A 271 -18.52 15.65 12.15
CA LYS A 271 -19.95 15.78 12.49
C LYS A 271 -20.47 17.21 12.22
N GLY A 272 -20.01 17.83 11.14
CA GLY A 272 -20.33 19.19 10.71
C GLY A 272 -19.58 20.31 11.43
N LEU A 273 -18.60 20.03 12.29
CA LEU A 273 -17.82 21.02 13.05
C LEU A 273 -16.39 21.13 12.53
N TYR A 274 -15.94 22.34 12.20
CA TYR A 274 -14.61 22.60 11.64
C TYR A 274 -13.47 22.28 12.62
N LEU A 275 -12.53 21.45 12.17
CA LEU A 275 -11.27 21.16 12.86
C LEU A 275 -10.27 22.26 12.52
N SER A 276 -9.71 22.90 13.55
CA SER A 276 -9.00 24.18 13.37
C SER A 276 -7.48 24.06 13.19
N GLY A 277 -6.95 22.85 13.01
CA GLY A 277 -5.54 22.59 12.72
C GLY A 277 -5.26 22.31 11.25
N THR A 278 -4.21 22.93 10.70
CA THR A 278 -3.54 22.45 9.49
C THR A 278 -3.07 21.02 9.70
N SER A 279 -3.44 20.10 8.82
CA SER A 279 -3.26 18.66 9.02
C SER A 279 -1.99 18.14 8.34
N GLY A 280 -0.86 18.24 9.04
CA GLY A 280 0.44 17.74 8.57
C GLY A 280 1.12 18.63 7.53
N THR A 281 2.12 18.07 6.84
CA THR A 281 2.90 18.72 5.77
C THR A 281 2.20 18.72 4.41
N LYS A 282 1.23 17.82 4.22
CA LYS A 282 0.44 17.70 2.98
C LYS A 282 -0.81 18.58 3.04
N THR A 283 -1.17 19.20 1.92
CA THR A 283 -2.37 20.05 1.84
C THR A 283 -3.58 19.28 1.32
N LEU A 284 -4.77 19.55 1.84
CA LEU A 284 -6.02 19.05 1.26
C LEU A 284 -6.48 20.00 0.15
N LYS A 285 -6.69 19.49 -1.07
CA LYS A 285 -7.22 20.24 -2.22
C LYS A 285 -8.69 20.60 -2.02
N PHE A 286 -9.46 19.67 -1.49
CA PHE A 286 -10.91 19.78 -1.32
C PHE A 286 -11.34 19.86 0.15
N GLY A 287 -12.64 20.06 0.40
CA GLY A 287 -13.23 20.10 1.74
C GLY A 287 -13.89 18.77 2.11
N TYR A 288 -13.84 18.40 3.39
CA TYR A 288 -14.36 17.10 3.86
C TYR A 288 -15.18 17.24 5.14
N ASN A 289 -16.36 16.62 5.21
CA ASN A 289 -17.15 16.49 6.43
C ASN A 289 -17.29 15.01 6.82
N LEU A 290 -16.48 14.58 7.78
CA LEU A 290 -16.45 13.19 8.25
C LEU A 290 -17.57 12.95 9.27
N TYR A 291 -18.25 11.80 9.17
CA TYR A 291 -19.28 11.41 10.14
C TYR A 291 -18.67 10.77 11.41
N GLU A 292 -17.53 10.09 11.26
CA GLU A 292 -16.80 9.43 12.34
C GLU A 292 -15.36 9.95 12.43
N GLY A 293 -14.76 9.84 13.62
CA GLY A 293 -13.40 10.31 13.88
C GLY A 293 -13.16 10.59 15.35
N GLU A 294 -11.90 10.42 15.76
CA GLU A 294 -11.39 10.74 17.10
C GLU A 294 -10.44 11.94 16.96
N VAL A 295 -10.59 12.93 17.83
CA VAL A 295 -9.82 14.18 17.82
C VAL A 295 -9.21 14.45 19.18
N ASN A 296 -8.10 15.19 19.21
CA ASN A 296 -7.48 15.63 20.46
C ASN A 296 -8.43 16.54 21.29
N ARG A 297 -8.07 16.76 22.56
CA ARG A 297 -8.86 17.55 23.54
C ARG A 297 -9.42 18.85 22.96
N ASP A 298 -8.58 19.56 22.23
CA ASP A 298 -8.84 20.90 21.71
C ASP A 298 -9.43 20.92 20.28
N ARG A 299 -9.74 19.73 19.73
CA ARG A 299 -10.40 19.49 18.42
C ARG A 299 -9.63 20.07 17.22
N GLN A 300 -8.30 20.10 17.30
CA GLN A 300 -7.46 20.67 16.25
C GLN A 300 -7.21 19.69 15.10
N GLN A 301 -6.93 18.43 15.42
CA GLN A 301 -6.55 17.39 14.46
C GLN A 301 -7.20 16.03 14.79
N ILE A 302 -7.27 15.15 13.79
CA ILE A 302 -7.69 13.74 13.93
C ILE A 302 -6.49 12.92 14.40
N ALA A 303 -6.69 12.06 15.41
CA ALA A 303 -5.61 11.40 16.13
C ALA A 303 -4.84 10.31 15.35
N ASN A 304 -5.22 9.99 14.10
CA ASN A 304 -4.57 8.93 13.32
C ASN A 304 -4.61 9.22 11.81
N ALA A 305 -3.43 9.41 11.21
CA ALA A 305 -3.27 9.75 9.80
C ALA A 305 -3.62 8.60 8.83
N HIS A 306 -3.34 7.34 9.17
CA HIS A 306 -3.72 6.18 8.35
C HIS A 306 -5.24 5.99 8.31
N ARG A 307 -5.94 6.14 9.45
CA ARG A 307 -7.42 6.10 9.50
C ARG A 307 -8.03 7.24 8.68
N LEU A 308 -7.44 8.44 8.72
CA LEU A 308 -7.86 9.55 7.86
C LEU A 308 -7.67 9.22 6.37
N ALA A 309 -6.47 8.81 5.96
CA ALA A 309 -6.16 8.45 4.57
C ALA A 309 -7.11 7.37 4.02
N ASN A 310 -7.38 6.33 4.80
CA ASN A 310 -8.37 5.29 4.47
C ASN A 310 -9.78 5.87 4.28
N THR A 311 -10.26 6.71 5.22
CA THR A 311 -11.57 7.36 5.08
C THR A 311 -11.64 8.28 3.86
N LEU A 312 -10.59 9.05 3.55
CA LEU A 312 -10.54 9.89 2.34
C LEU A 312 -10.58 9.03 1.07
N ALA A 313 -9.80 7.96 0.99
CA ALA A 313 -9.80 7.01 -0.13
C ALA A 313 -11.19 6.35 -0.33
N ARG A 314 -11.91 6.03 0.76
CA ARG A 314 -13.28 5.50 0.70
C ARG A 314 -14.31 6.54 0.25
N ILE A 315 -14.16 7.81 0.65
CA ILE A 315 -14.99 8.92 0.16
C ILE A 315 -14.78 9.09 -1.36
N TRP A 316 -13.54 9.09 -1.85
CA TRP A 316 -13.26 9.17 -3.29
C TRP A 316 -13.74 7.95 -4.07
N ALA A 317 -13.56 6.74 -3.54
CA ALA A 317 -14.06 5.51 -4.16
C ALA A 317 -15.58 5.54 -4.33
N GLU A 318 -16.34 5.97 -3.32
CA GLU A 318 -17.79 6.11 -3.41
C GLU A 318 -18.22 7.27 -4.33
N ALA A 319 -17.54 8.42 -4.30
CA ALA A 319 -17.83 9.54 -5.20
C ALA A 319 -17.63 9.17 -6.69
N ILE A 320 -16.56 8.43 -7.00
CA ILE A 320 -16.30 7.87 -8.33
C ILE A 320 -17.38 6.84 -8.72
N LYS A 321 -17.74 5.93 -7.82
CA LYS A 321 -18.75 4.88 -8.05
C LYS A 321 -20.17 5.44 -8.24
N ILE A 322 -20.48 6.58 -7.63
CA ILE A 322 -21.74 7.32 -7.83
C ILE A 322 -21.80 7.98 -9.23
N GLY A 323 -20.67 8.14 -9.91
CA GLY A 323 -20.60 8.75 -11.25
C GLY A 323 -20.76 10.27 -11.23
N GLU A 324 -20.32 10.93 -10.16
CA GLU A 324 -20.41 12.39 -10.03
C GLU A 324 -19.51 13.11 -11.06
N GLU A 325 -20.04 14.18 -11.69
CA GLU A 325 -19.51 14.78 -12.92
C GLU A 325 -18.26 15.64 -12.68
N GLY A 326 -17.17 15.00 -12.28
CA GLY A 326 -15.89 15.63 -12.02
C GLY A 326 -14.99 14.79 -11.11
N ALA A 327 -15.58 13.98 -10.22
CA ALA A 327 -14.85 13.20 -9.21
C ALA A 327 -13.68 12.38 -9.80
N ILE A 328 -13.92 11.55 -10.82
CA ILE A 328 -12.87 10.72 -11.44
C ILE A 328 -11.75 11.54 -12.09
N LYS A 329 -12.09 12.68 -12.69
CA LYS A 329 -11.16 13.60 -13.36
C LYS A 329 -10.26 14.29 -12.35
N GLU A 330 -10.84 14.87 -11.29
CA GLU A 330 -10.06 15.60 -10.28
C GLU A 330 -9.26 14.66 -9.38
N TYR A 331 -9.74 13.44 -9.11
CA TYR A 331 -8.98 12.40 -8.39
C TYR A 331 -7.79 11.90 -9.22
N SER A 332 -8.01 11.53 -10.49
CA SER A 332 -6.94 11.13 -11.41
C SER A 332 -5.91 12.25 -11.58
N LYS A 333 -6.36 13.51 -11.65
CA LYS A 333 -5.49 14.68 -11.69
C LYS A 333 -4.64 14.81 -10.42
N MET A 334 -5.21 14.67 -9.22
CA MET A 334 -4.43 14.71 -7.97
C MET A 334 -3.38 13.60 -7.92
N LEU A 335 -3.72 12.38 -8.35
CA LEU A 335 -2.76 11.25 -8.42
C LEU A 335 -1.59 11.55 -9.38
N MET A 336 -1.86 12.16 -10.53
CA MET A 336 -0.83 12.60 -11.49
C MET A 336 0.01 13.80 -11.00
N GLU A 337 -0.55 14.64 -10.14
CA GLU A 337 0.09 15.86 -9.60
C GLU A 337 0.82 15.64 -8.26
N GLU A 338 0.78 14.44 -7.68
CA GLU A 338 1.25 14.16 -6.31
C GLU A 338 2.69 14.58 -6.05
N ASP A 339 3.62 14.25 -6.97
CA ASP A 339 5.03 14.64 -6.91
C ASP A 339 5.27 16.17 -6.83
N THR A 340 4.28 16.98 -7.21
CA THR A 340 4.38 18.44 -7.26
C THR A 340 3.63 19.13 -6.12
N ASN A 341 2.46 18.61 -5.72
CA ASN A 341 1.57 19.28 -4.77
C ASN A 341 1.41 18.52 -3.43
N HIS A 342 1.77 17.23 -3.39
CA HIS A 342 1.69 16.37 -2.20
C HIS A 342 0.30 16.46 -1.52
N TRP A 343 -0.74 16.06 -2.27
CA TRP A 343 -2.14 16.17 -1.87
C TRP A 343 -2.49 15.15 -0.78
N ALA A 344 -2.99 15.63 0.36
CA ALA A 344 -3.46 14.77 1.45
C ALA A 344 -4.68 13.92 1.02
N ASP A 345 -5.44 14.37 0.02
CA ASP A 345 -6.62 13.72 -0.58
C ASP A 345 -6.33 12.34 -1.19
N VAL A 346 -5.08 12.12 -1.67
CA VAL A 346 -4.63 10.88 -2.32
C VAL A 346 -3.50 10.18 -1.55
N ASN A 347 -3.24 10.62 -0.32
CA ASN A 347 -2.16 10.08 0.50
C ASN A 347 -2.40 8.59 0.85
N LEU A 348 -1.35 7.78 0.78
CA LEU A 348 -1.40 6.31 0.97
C LEU A 348 -2.38 5.58 0.03
N SER A 349 -2.58 6.11 -1.19
CA SER A 349 -3.38 5.47 -2.25
C SER A 349 -2.89 4.05 -2.60
N ASN A 350 -1.59 3.78 -2.51
CA ASN A 350 -1.00 2.46 -2.66
C ASN A 350 -1.53 1.44 -1.63
N GLU A 351 -1.80 1.87 -0.39
CA GLU A 351 -2.45 1.07 0.65
C GLU A 351 -3.96 0.93 0.37
N TYR A 352 -4.68 2.06 0.29
CA TYR A 352 -6.15 2.11 0.43
C TYR A 352 -6.96 2.17 -0.87
N MET A 353 -6.35 2.39 -2.04
CA MET A 353 -7.10 2.33 -3.31
C MET A 353 -7.59 0.90 -3.57
N THR A 354 -8.86 0.78 -3.94
CA THR A 354 -9.52 -0.49 -4.27
C THR A 354 -9.28 -0.87 -5.74
N GLU A 355 -9.49 -2.14 -6.08
CA GLU A 355 -9.39 -2.63 -7.47
C GLU A 355 -10.40 -1.92 -8.39
N GLU A 356 -11.64 -1.72 -7.94
CA GLU A 356 -12.68 -1.01 -8.69
C GLU A 356 -12.27 0.44 -8.99
N THR A 357 -11.79 1.18 -7.99
CA THR A 357 -11.32 2.57 -8.18
C THR A 357 -10.06 2.63 -9.04
N ALA A 358 -9.12 1.71 -8.87
CA ALA A 358 -7.91 1.64 -9.69
C ALA A 358 -8.25 1.35 -11.17
N ALA A 359 -9.22 0.47 -11.43
CA ALA A 359 -9.71 0.17 -12.77
C ALA A 359 -10.41 1.38 -13.39
N SER A 360 -11.26 2.11 -12.65
CA SER A 360 -11.90 3.35 -13.14
C SER A 360 -10.88 4.45 -13.48
N VAL A 361 -9.87 4.65 -12.63
CA VAL A 361 -8.78 5.61 -12.86
C VAL A 361 -7.94 5.20 -14.07
N TRP A 362 -7.62 3.91 -14.20
CA TRP A 362 -6.87 3.40 -15.35
C TRP A 362 -7.65 3.57 -16.67
N GLN A 363 -8.93 3.21 -16.68
CA GLN A 363 -9.79 3.40 -17.85
C GLN A 363 -9.85 4.87 -18.24
N TYR A 364 -10.09 5.78 -17.29
CA TYR A 364 -10.13 7.22 -17.56
C TYR A 364 -8.83 7.74 -18.19
N ILE A 365 -7.66 7.33 -17.66
CA ILE A 365 -6.35 7.73 -18.18
C ILE A 365 -6.09 7.13 -19.57
N ALA A 366 -6.43 5.85 -19.79
CA ALA A 366 -6.26 5.17 -21.07
C ALA A 366 -7.19 5.75 -22.16
N GLU A 367 -8.38 6.24 -21.79
CA GLU A 367 -9.30 6.94 -22.69
C GLU A 367 -8.83 8.36 -23.07
N GLN A 368 -7.98 9.00 -22.26
CA GLN A 368 -7.34 10.27 -22.66
C GLN A 368 -6.25 10.08 -23.73
N ASP A 369 -5.62 8.90 -23.87
CA ASP A 369 -4.68 8.64 -24.97
C ASP A 369 -5.38 8.24 -26.27
N VAL A 370 -5.98 9.24 -26.91
CA VAL A 370 -6.59 9.14 -28.25
C VAL A 370 -5.63 8.56 -29.30
N SER A 371 -4.32 8.70 -29.11
CA SER A 371 -3.31 8.18 -30.04
C SER A 371 -2.97 6.70 -29.85
N ARG A 372 -3.18 6.16 -28.63
CA ARG A 372 -2.66 4.85 -28.18
C ARG A 372 -1.15 4.66 -28.39
N CYS A 373 -0.39 5.75 -28.48
CA CYS A 373 1.06 5.74 -28.64
C CYS A 373 1.81 5.91 -27.32
N GLN A 374 1.12 6.19 -26.21
CA GLN A 374 1.75 6.41 -24.90
C GLN A 374 1.96 5.06 -24.18
N PHE A 375 3.13 4.88 -23.58
CA PHE A 375 3.41 3.77 -22.67
C PHE A 375 3.75 4.32 -21.29
N PHE A 376 2.93 3.94 -20.31
CA PHE A 376 3.03 4.40 -18.94
C PHE A 376 3.99 3.51 -18.13
N TYR A 377 4.89 4.12 -17.36
CA TYR A 377 5.90 3.40 -16.57
C TYR A 377 6.12 4.05 -15.20
N GLY A 378 6.70 3.32 -14.25
CA GLY A 378 6.97 3.83 -12.90
C GLY A 378 8.20 4.74 -12.87
N LYS A 379 8.06 5.95 -12.30
CA LYS A 379 9.14 6.96 -12.31
C LYS A 379 10.50 6.48 -11.76
N LYS A 380 10.50 5.52 -10.82
CA LYS A 380 11.73 4.94 -10.24
C LYS A 380 12.67 4.25 -11.25
N THR A 381 12.19 3.83 -12.41
CA THR A 381 12.95 3.03 -13.41
C THR A 381 13.24 3.77 -14.71
N GLU A 382 13.05 5.11 -14.72
CA GLU A 382 13.06 6.00 -15.89
C GLU A 382 14.20 5.76 -16.90
N ALA A 383 15.47 5.72 -16.47
CA ALA A 383 16.60 5.64 -17.39
C ALA A 383 16.60 4.38 -18.27
N GLN A 384 16.21 3.22 -17.71
CA GLN A 384 16.15 1.95 -18.44
C GLN A 384 14.80 1.78 -19.17
N ASP A 385 13.70 2.13 -18.51
CA ASP A 385 12.36 1.96 -19.08
C ASP A 385 12.13 2.87 -20.30
N VAL A 386 12.60 4.13 -20.28
CA VAL A 386 12.46 5.05 -21.42
C VAL A 386 13.23 4.55 -22.65
N GLU A 387 14.41 3.94 -22.49
CA GLU A 387 15.15 3.33 -23.59
C GLU A 387 14.38 2.14 -24.19
N ILE A 388 13.87 1.24 -23.34
CA ILE A 388 13.09 0.08 -23.77
C ILE A 388 11.78 0.51 -24.48
N ILE A 389 11.07 1.51 -23.92
CA ILE A 389 9.81 2.01 -24.51
C ILE A 389 10.05 2.61 -25.90
N SER A 390 11.06 3.46 -26.02
CA SER A 390 11.34 4.19 -27.26
C SER A 390 11.95 3.31 -28.35
N LYS A 391 12.91 2.44 -28.01
CA LYS A 391 13.63 1.59 -28.99
C LYS A 391 12.92 0.26 -29.27
N CYS A 392 12.39 -0.41 -28.24
CA CYS A 392 11.90 -1.79 -28.35
C CYS A 392 10.36 -1.87 -28.44
N LEU A 393 9.62 -0.93 -27.84
CA LEU A 393 8.16 -0.94 -27.87
C LEU A 393 7.55 0.02 -28.92
N GLY A 394 8.29 1.05 -29.34
CA GLY A 394 7.87 2.05 -30.33
C GLY A 394 6.90 3.10 -29.79
N GLY A 395 6.86 3.30 -28.46
CA GLY A 395 5.93 4.21 -27.79
C GLY A 395 6.58 5.51 -27.29
N LYS A 396 5.74 6.49 -26.95
CA LYS A 396 6.12 7.65 -26.15
C LYS A 396 6.07 7.26 -24.67
N ALA A 397 7.20 7.29 -23.98
CA ALA A 397 7.28 7.01 -22.55
C ALA A 397 6.60 8.12 -21.73
N VAL A 398 5.80 7.75 -20.73
CA VAL A 398 5.16 8.66 -19.77
C VAL A 398 5.32 8.13 -18.35
N ALA A 399 6.02 8.88 -17.49
CA ALA A 399 6.19 8.53 -16.09
C ALA A 399 4.87 8.68 -15.32
N LEU A 400 4.58 7.72 -14.45
CA LEU A 400 3.53 7.82 -13.44
C LEU A 400 4.13 7.94 -12.03
N PRO A 401 3.57 8.81 -11.16
CA PRO A 401 3.88 8.83 -9.73
C PRO A 401 3.59 7.50 -9.03
N ASP A 402 4.32 7.21 -7.95
CA ASP A 402 4.14 6.00 -7.14
C ASP A 402 2.72 5.82 -6.61
N SER A 403 2.06 6.93 -6.25
CA SER A 403 0.67 7.00 -5.78
C SER A 403 -0.34 6.41 -6.77
N LEU A 404 0.01 6.35 -8.06
CA LEU A 404 -0.78 5.75 -9.13
C LEU A 404 -0.16 4.44 -9.61
N TRP A 405 1.16 4.39 -9.83
CA TRP A 405 1.85 3.22 -10.35
C TRP A 405 1.69 2.00 -9.45
N GLU A 406 1.97 2.11 -8.15
CA GLU A 406 1.91 0.96 -7.23
C GLU A 406 0.49 0.34 -7.12
N PRO A 407 -0.62 1.10 -6.99
CA PRO A 407 -1.96 0.51 -7.05
C PRO A 407 -2.28 -0.14 -8.41
N LEU A 408 -1.89 0.46 -9.54
CA LEU A 408 -2.10 -0.16 -10.86
C LEU A 408 -1.30 -1.46 -11.04
N ARG A 409 -0.11 -1.55 -10.44
CA ARG A 409 0.73 -2.76 -10.39
C ARG A 409 0.14 -3.84 -9.48
N LYS A 410 -0.30 -3.47 -8.27
CA LYS A 410 -0.98 -4.32 -7.28
C LYS A 410 -2.18 -5.06 -7.88
N PHE A 411 -2.97 -4.39 -8.72
CA PHE A 411 -4.14 -4.96 -9.42
C PHE A 411 -3.85 -5.43 -10.86
N LYS A 412 -2.57 -5.52 -11.28
CA LYS A 412 -2.13 -6.04 -12.60
C LYS A 412 -2.73 -5.31 -13.82
N LEU A 413 -3.18 -4.06 -13.63
CA LEU A 413 -3.76 -3.21 -14.68
C LEU A 413 -2.69 -2.69 -15.66
N VAL A 414 -1.45 -2.54 -15.19
CA VAL A 414 -0.28 -2.09 -15.99
C VAL A 414 0.89 -3.07 -15.90
N ARG A 415 1.65 -3.15 -17.00
CA ARG A 415 2.87 -3.95 -17.12
C ARG A 415 4.10 -3.06 -17.19
N THR A 416 5.25 -3.57 -16.74
CA THR A 416 6.54 -2.92 -17.05
C THR A 416 6.83 -3.02 -18.56
N PRO A 417 7.73 -2.20 -19.12
CA PRO A 417 8.16 -2.35 -20.51
C PRO A 417 8.70 -3.75 -20.80
N GLU A 418 9.42 -4.33 -19.84
CA GLU A 418 9.99 -5.67 -19.95
C GLU A 418 8.93 -6.78 -19.92
N GLU A 419 7.95 -6.70 -19.02
CA GLU A 419 6.78 -7.59 -19.03
C GLU A 419 5.98 -7.48 -20.33
N GLN A 420 5.90 -6.27 -20.92
CA GLN A 420 5.22 -6.09 -22.21
C GLN A 420 6.02 -6.69 -23.37
N ARG A 421 7.36 -6.67 -23.36
CA ARG A 421 8.20 -7.41 -24.33
C ARG A 421 7.95 -8.91 -24.23
N HIS A 422 7.97 -9.46 -23.01
CA HIS A 422 7.64 -10.87 -22.75
C HIS A 422 6.22 -11.22 -23.24
N HIS A 423 5.22 -10.40 -22.89
CA HIS A 423 3.83 -10.59 -23.32
C HIS A 423 3.65 -10.54 -24.84
N LYS A 424 4.39 -9.65 -25.54
CA LYS A 424 4.40 -9.59 -27.01
C LYS A 424 5.01 -10.86 -27.63
N LEU A 425 6.14 -11.38 -27.13
CA LEU A 425 6.78 -12.58 -27.69
C LEU A 425 6.00 -13.87 -27.38
N HIS A 426 5.44 -13.98 -26.17
CA HIS A 426 4.54 -15.07 -25.77
C HIS A 426 3.35 -15.21 -26.73
N ASN A 427 2.65 -14.08 -26.95
CA ASN A 427 1.43 -14.01 -27.77
C ASN A 427 1.69 -13.80 -29.27
N ALA A 428 2.95 -13.78 -29.70
CA ALA A 428 3.28 -13.84 -31.13
C ALA A 428 2.81 -15.17 -31.74
N TYR A 429 2.46 -15.16 -33.01
CA TYR A 429 2.21 -16.38 -33.77
C TYR A 429 3.50 -17.21 -33.90
N PRO A 430 3.40 -18.54 -34.13
CA PRO A 430 4.53 -19.33 -34.61
C PRO A 430 5.17 -18.71 -35.87
N SER A 431 6.42 -19.07 -36.15
CA SER A 431 7.12 -18.62 -37.35
C SER A 431 6.56 -19.30 -38.60
N ASP A 432 6.05 -18.51 -39.54
CA ASP A 432 5.63 -18.95 -40.88
C ASP A 432 6.78 -18.95 -41.91
N LEU A 433 8.02 -18.65 -41.51
CA LEU A 433 9.20 -18.69 -42.39
C LEU A 433 9.45 -20.10 -42.93
N GLU A 434 9.76 -20.21 -44.23
CA GLU A 434 10.05 -21.48 -44.90
C GLU A 434 11.28 -22.19 -44.30
N GLN A 435 11.24 -23.53 -44.30
CA GLN A 435 12.37 -24.35 -43.87
C GLN A 435 13.50 -24.30 -44.91
N THR A 436 14.46 -23.42 -44.67
CA THR A 436 15.74 -23.34 -45.40
C THR A 436 16.78 -24.28 -44.77
N PRO A 437 17.82 -24.72 -45.52
CA PRO A 437 18.93 -25.48 -44.95
C PRO A 437 19.60 -24.78 -43.75
N TYR A 438 19.71 -23.45 -43.79
CA TYR A 438 20.16 -22.63 -42.65
C TYR A 438 19.29 -22.86 -41.41
N SER A 439 17.97 -22.79 -41.54
CA SER A 439 17.02 -22.95 -40.44
C SER A 439 17.01 -24.37 -39.86
N GLU A 440 17.15 -25.40 -40.70
CA GLU A 440 17.27 -26.80 -40.29
C GLU A 440 18.57 -27.01 -39.52
N ALA A 441 19.70 -26.55 -40.06
CA ALA A 441 21.03 -26.67 -39.47
C ALA A 441 21.18 -25.87 -38.16
N LEU A 442 20.57 -24.67 -38.08
CA LEU A 442 20.46 -23.88 -36.86
C LEU A 442 19.66 -24.65 -35.80
N THR A 443 18.46 -25.13 -36.15
CA THR A 443 17.59 -25.88 -35.23
C THR A 443 18.27 -27.16 -34.74
N ARG A 444 18.99 -27.88 -35.60
CA ARG A 444 19.77 -29.07 -35.23
C ARG A 444 20.91 -28.72 -34.26
N SER A 445 21.67 -27.67 -34.55
CA SER A 445 22.78 -27.22 -33.70
C SER A 445 22.28 -26.78 -32.31
N LEU A 446 21.14 -26.10 -32.24
CA LEU A 446 20.48 -25.72 -30.99
C LEU A 446 19.99 -26.95 -30.21
N LYS A 447 19.43 -27.97 -30.87
CA LYS A 447 19.05 -29.23 -30.21
C LYS A 447 20.26 -30.00 -29.67
N ALA A 448 21.35 -30.11 -30.43
CA ALA A 448 22.60 -30.75 -29.98
C ALA A 448 23.17 -30.05 -28.74
N MET A 449 23.19 -28.71 -28.76
CA MET A 449 23.59 -27.84 -27.66
C MET A 449 22.72 -28.01 -26.40
N LEU A 450 21.39 -28.05 -26.54
CA LEU A 450 20.47 -28.28 -25.42
C LEU A 450 20.65 -29.69 -24.81
N ALA A 451 20.97 -30.69 -25.62
CA ALA A 451 21.21 -32.06 -25.18
C ALA A 451 22.55 -32.28 -24.44
N LEU A 452 23.45 -31.29 -24.38
CA LEU A 452 24.67 -31.35 -23.57
C LEU A 452 24.43 -31.13 -22.07
N ASP A 453 23.27 -30.57 -21.69
CA ASP A 453 22.92 -30.23 -20.31
C ASP A 453 21.57 -30.87 -19.96
N GLU A 454 21.60 -31.76 -18.96
CA GLU A 454 20.44 -32.52 -18.48
C GLU A 454 19.25 -31.61 -18.12
N ARG A 455 19.53 -30.37 -17.68
CA ARG A 455 18.52 -29.34 -17.35
C ARG A 455 17.78 -28.78 -18.56
N THR A 456 18.31 -28.96 -19.78
CA THR A 456 17.81 -28.29 -21.00
C THR A 456 17.47 -29.21 -22.16
N LYS A 457 17.87 -30.50 -22.11
CA LYS A 457 17.66 -31.47 -23.21
C LYS A 457 16.21 -31.60 -23.67
N ASP A 458 15.26 -31.49 -22.74
CA ASP A 458 13.82 -31.67 -22.98
C ASP A 458 13.10 -30.35 -23.35
N PHE A 459 13.84 -29.27 -23.64
CA PHE A 459 13.25 -27.99 -24.02
C PHE A 459 12.74 -28.00 -25.47
N ALA A 460 11.43 -27.79 -25.63
CA ALA A 460 10.80 -27.59 -26.92
C ALA A 460 11.17 -26.21 -27.51
N ILE A 461 11.98 -26.19 -28.56
CA ILE A 461 12.27 -24.96 -29.33
C ILE A 461 11.04 -24.59 -30.14
N VAL A 462 10.53 -23.36 -29.96
CA VAL A 462 9.39 -22.81 -30.72
C VAL A 462 9.80 -21.45 -31.29
N PHE A 463 9.93 -21.37 -32.62
CA PHE A 463 10.18 -20.09 -33.28
C PHE A 463 8.88 -19.28 -33.39
N LYS A 464 8.97 -17.98 -33.10
CA LYS A 464 7.85 -17.04 -32.95
C LYS A 464 8.10 -15.80 -33.81
N SER A 465 7.07 -15.29 -34.49
CA SER A 465 7.21 -14.05 -35.28
C SER A 465 7.23 -12.81 -34.38
N GLY A 466 8.42 -12.56 -33.84
CA GLY A 466 8.66 -11.72 -32.67
C GLY A 466 9.16 -10.31 -32.99
N GLU A 467 9.11 -9.88 -34.25
CA GLU A 467 9.64 -8.58 -34.72
C GLU A 467 9.17 -7.40 -33.84
N LYS A 468 7.86 -7.35 -33.55
CA LYS A 468 7.25 -6.26 -32.75
C LYS A 468 7.54 -6.34 -31.25
N ALA A 469 8.09 -7.45 -30.75
CA ALA A 469 8.43 -7.65 -29.34
C ALA A 469 9.84 -7.15 -28.98
N ASP A 470 10.71 -7.03 -29.99
CA ASP A 470 12.16 -6.83 -29.88
C ASP A 470 12.81 -7.56 -28.68
N LEU A 471 12.53 -8.86 -28.57
CA LEU A 471 13.09 -9.77 -27.58
C LEU A 471 13.69 -10.97 -28.32
N ASP A 472 14.91 -11.38 -27.97
CA ASP A 472 15.65 -12.41 -28.73
C ASP A 472 15.13 -13.83 -28.45
N LEU A 473 14.80 -14.13 -27.20
CA LEU A 473 14.14 -15.36 -26.75
C LEU A 473 13.42 -15.17 -25.40
N LEU A 474 12.58 -16.13 -25.01
CA LEU A 474 11.89 -16.24 -23.73
C LEU A 474 11.74 -17.72 -23.34
N LEU A 475 12.10 -18.09 -22.11
CA LEU A 475 11.87 -19.42 -21.56
C LEU A 475 10.53 -19.48 -20.79
N GLN A 476 9.67 -20.43 -21.11
CA GLN A 476 8.36 -20.62 -20.49
C GLN A 476 8.14 -22.10 -20.15
N GLY A 477 8.39 -22.48 -18.90
CA GLY A 477 8.47 -23.90 -18.53
C GLY A 477 9.48 -24.62 -19.41
N SER A 478 9.14 -25.78 -19.95
CA SER A 478 9.97 -26.53 -20.90
C SER A 478 9.86 -26.05 -22.37
N SER A 479 9.35 -24.83 -22.63
CA SER A 479 9.28 -24.25 -23.98
C SER A 479 10.19 -23.04 -24.12
N LEU A 480 11.12 -23.12 -25.08
CA LEU A 480 12.03 -22.04 -25.43
C LEU A 480 11.50 -21.30 -26.66
N LEU A 481 10.90 -20.13 -26.43
CA LEU A 481 10.36 -19.26 -27.47
C LEU A 481 11.49 -18.43 -28.08
N ILE A 482 11.87 -18.66 -29.34
CA ILE A 482 12.95 -17.94 -30.03
C ILE A 482 12.37 -17.01 -31.11
N ASN A 483 12.94 -15.82 -31.27
CA ASN A 483 12.55 -14.88 -32.31
C ASN A 483 12.89 -15.42 -33.72
N ASP A 484 11.93 -15.42 -34.64
CA ASP A 484 12.07 -15.93 -36.02
C ASP A 484 13.20 -15.26 -36.82
N LYS A 485 13.62 -14.04 -36.46
CA LYS A 485 14.79 -13.37 -37.04
C LYS A 485 16.10 -14.18 -36.95
N TRP A 486 16.19 -15.17 -36.06
CA TRP A 486 17.35 -16.07 -35.97
C TRP A 486 17.36 -17.17 -37.05
N LEU A 487 16.23 -17.44 -37.72
CA LEU A 487 16.10 -18.41 -38.81
C LEU A 487 16.57 -17.88 -40.17
N ASP A 488 16.91 -16.60 -40.26
CA ASP A 488 17.37 -15.94 -41.48
C ASP A 488 18.80 -15.43 -41.31
N PHE A 489 19.63 -15.59 -42.35
CA PHE A 489 21.04 -15.24 -42.28
C PHE A 489 21.25 -13.73 -42.10
N GLU A 490 20.61 -12.90 -42.92
CA GLU A 490 20.81 -11.45 -42.87
C GLU A 490 20.28 -10.86 -41.55
N ARG A 491 19.04 -11.20 -41.18
CA ARG A 491 18.37 -10.72 -39.95
C ARG A 491 19.12 -11.11 -38.68
N SER A 492 19.70 -12.31 -38.61
CA SER A 492 20.52 -12.72 -37.47
C SER A 492 21.86 -11.97 -37.41
N HIS A 493 22.48 -11.69 -38.57
CA HIS A 493 23.75 -10.97 -38.65
C HIS A 493 23.62 -9.44 -38.52
N LEU A 494 22.43 -8.84 -38.70
CA LEU A 494 22.18 -7.42 -38.39
C LEU A 494 22.53 -7.05 -36.93
N ARG A 495 22.38 -7.99 -35.98
CA ARG A 495 22.75 -7.80 -34.57
C ARG A 495 24.01 -8.55 -34.13
N ALA A 496 24.45 -9.54 -34.90
CA ALA A 496 25.67 -10.31 -34.65
C ALA A 496 26.57 -10.37 -35.92
N PRO A 497 27.07 -9.23 -36.44
CA PRO A 497 27.76 -9.18 -37.73
C PRO A 497 29.16 -9.81 -37.65
N CYS A 498 29.35 -10.88 -38.41
CA CYS A 498 30.61 -11.62 -38.49
C CYS A 498 31.46 -11.15 -39.67
N TRP A 499 32.54 -11.88 -39.99
CA TRP A 499 33.32 -11.62 -41.19
C TRP A 499 32.52 -11.95 -42.46
N LEU A 500 31.90 -13.12 -42.54
CA LEU A 500 31.16 -13.58 -43.74
C LEU A 500 30.03 -12.63 -44.13
N SER A 501 29.22 -12.18 -43.16
CA SER A 501 28.09 -11.26 -43.43
C SER A 501 28.53 -9.86 -43.88
N ARG A 502 29.79 -9.46 -43.66
CA ARG A 502 30.33 -8.18 -44.16
C ARG A 502 30.80 -8.23 -45.61
N TYR A 503 30.95 -9.43 -46.18
CA TYR A 503 31.46 -9.64 -47.54
C TYR A 503 30.41 -10.23 -48.50
N GLY A 504 29.14 -10.35 -48.09
CA GLY A 504 28.02 -10.69 -48.97
C GLY A 504 28.15 -12.08 -49.62
N VAL A 505 28.41 -13.10 -48.80
CA VAL A 505 28.48 -14.50 -49.26
C VAL A 505 27.13 -14.93 -49.84
N SER A 506 27.13 -15.76 -50.89
CA SER A 506 25.91 -16.16 -51.62
C SER A 506 25.33 -17.53 -51.26
N ARG A 507 26.03 -18.32 -50.43
CA ARG A 507 25.53 -19.59 -49.88
C ARG A 507 25.43 -19.49 -48.36
N HIS A 508 24.25 -19.82 -47.84
CA HIS A 508 23.89 -19.71 -46.43
C HIS A 508 23.56 -21.08 -45.83
N ASP A 509 24.05 -22.17 -46.43
CA ASP A 509 23.54 -23.53 -46.17
C ASP A 509 23.83 -24.06 -44.75
N MET A 510 24.61 -23.33 -43.93
CA MET A 510 24.95 -23.67 -42.53
C MET A 510 25.00 -22.41 -41.62
N PRO A 511 24.64 -22.51 -40.33
CA PRO A 511 24.80 -21.44 -39.36
C PRO A 511 26.26 -21.14 -39.03
N CYS A 512 26.53 -19.90 -38.63
CA CYS A 512 27.81 -19.49 -38.06
C CYS A 512 27.84 -19.72 -36.55
N ASP A 513 28.97 -20.20 -36.03
CA ASP A 513 29.07 -20.71 -34.65
C ASP A 513 28.84 -19.65 -33.58
N HIS A 514 29.13 -18.39 -33.88
CA HIS A 514 28.86 -17.26 -32.99
C HIS A 514 27.36 -16.98 -32.85
N ILE A 515 26.51 -17.35 -33.83
CA ILE A 515 25.05 -17.27 -33.71
C ILE A 515 24.55 -18.31 -32.71
N ILE A 516 24.97 -19.57 -32.83
CA ILE A 516 24.60 -20.64 -31.89
C ILE A 516 25.11 -20.30 -30.48
N THR A 517 26.38 -19.91 -30.36
CA THR A 517 27.00 -19.47 -29.10
C THR A 517 26.24 -18.30 -28.48
N ARG A 518 25.82 -17.32 -29.28
CA ARG A 518 25.05 -16.15 -28.81
C ARG A 518 23.67 -16.55 -28.31
N ILE A 519 22.98 -17.48 -28.96
CA ILE A 519 21.69 -17.99 -28.51
C ILE A 519 21.87 -18.79 -27.20
N TYR A 520 22.92 -19.60 -27.06
CA TYR A 520 23.24 -20.29 -25.81
C TYR A 520 23.54 -19.35 -24.65
N ASP A 521 24.32 -18.28 -24.92
CA ASP A 521 24.62 -17.21 -23.96
C ASP A 521 23.35 -16.50 -23.45
N LEU A 522 22.26 -16.51 -24.22
CA LEU A 522 20.97 -15.96 -23.81
C LEU A 522 20.14 -17.01 -23.06
N ILE A 523 20.12 -18.28 -23.50
CA ILE A 523 19.43 -19.39 -22.80
C ILE A 523 19.95 -19.54 -21.37
N LEU A 524 21.28 -19.55 -21.18
CA LEU A 524 21.90 -19.66 -19.86
C LEU A 524 21.54 -18.48 -18.93
N ARG A 525 21.37 -17.27 -19.48
CA ARG A 525 20.91 -16.09 -18.71
C ARG A 525 19.44 -16.19 -18.29
N GLU A 526 18.57 -16.82 -19.09
CA GLU A 526 17.19 -17.08 -18.66
C GLU A 526 17.13 -18.15 -17.57
N LEU A 527 17.97 -19.19 -17.65
CA LEU A 527 18.11 -20.20 -16.59
C LEU A 527 18.62 -19.59 -15.27
N GLU A 528 19.55 -18.63 -15.35
CA GLU A 528 20.05 -17.87 -14.20
C GLU A 528 18.97 -16.99 -13.51
N LYS A 529 17.81 -16.76 -14.14
CA LYS A 529 16.64 -16.09 -13.50
C LYS A 529 15.74 -17.05 -12.71
N ILE A 530 15.86 -18.36 -12.91
CA ILE A 530 14.99 -19.34 -12.25
C ILE A 530 15.48 -19.57 -10.81
N PRO A 531 14.60 -19.56 -9.78
CA PRO A 531 15.01 -19.86 -8.42
C PRO A 531 15.68 -21.23 -8.30
N ALA A 532 16.82 -21.30 -7.61
CA ALA A 532 17.61 -22.53 -7.43
C ALA A 532 16.91 -23.66 -6.63
N SER A 533 15.65 -23.46 -6.22
CA SER A 533 14.75 -24.47 -5.65
C SER A 533 13.87 -25.16 -6.70
N GLN A 534 13.85 -24.68 -7.95
CA GLN A 534 13.04 -25.20 -9.07
C GLN A 534 13.89 -25.79 -10.21
N LEU A 535 15.21 -25.62 -10.15
CA LEU A 535 16.15 -26.15 -11.14
C LEU A 535 16.99 -27.26 -10.47
N GLU A 536 17.21 -28.35 -11.18
CA GLU A 536 18.20 -29.35 -10.75
C GLU A 536 19.61 -28.74 -10.77
N LYS A 537 20.46 -29.18 -9.84
CA LYS A 537 21.83 -28.65 -9.77
C LYS A 537 22.60 -29.10 -11.01
N PRO A 538 23.24 -28.18 -11.75
CA PRO A 538 24.09 -28.58 -12.86
C PRO A 538 25.24 -29.48 -12.40
N GLU A 539 25.49 -30.57 -13.13
CA GLU A 539 26.68 -31.41 -12.95
C GLU A 539 27.97 -30.66 -13.32
N GLU A 540 27.89 -29.74 -14.29
CA GLU A 540 29.02 -28.97 -14.81
C GLU A 540 28.74 -27.46 -14.84
N SER A 541 29.78 -26.65 -14.64
CA SER A 541 29.61 -25.19 -14.60
C SER A 541 29.14 -24.62 -15.95
N ASN A 542 28.37 -23.52 -15.93
CA ASN A 542 27.99 -22.77 -17.14
C ASN A 542 29.21 -22.36 -17.99
N GLY A 543 30.42 -22.25 -17.41
CA GLY A 543 31.67 -22.03 -18.16
C GLY A 543 32.19 -23.29 -18.86
N THR A 544 32.14 -24.44 -18.18
CA THR A 544 32.51 -25.76 -18.73
C THR A 544 31.63 -26.12 -19.92
N LEU A 545 30.30 -25.95 -19.77
CA LEU A 545 29.32 -26.23 -20.82
C LEU A 545 29.53 -25.36 -22.06
N LYS A 546 29.87 -24.06 -21.89
CA LYS A 546 30.21 -23.16 -23.01
C LYS A 546 31.47 -23.61 -23.76
N LEU A 547 32.49 -24.09 -23.06
CA LEU A 547 33.70 -24.64 -23.69
C LEU A 547 33.37 -25.90 -24.50
N LYS A 548 32.73 -26.91 -23.87
CA LYS A 548 32.28 -28.14 -24.55
C LYS A 548 31.45 -27.87 -25.80
N MET A 549 30.49 -26.96 -25.70
CA MET A 549 29.64 -26.54 -26.83
C MET A 549 30.45 -25.87 -27.93
N SER A 550 31.37 -24.96 -27.60
CA SER A 550 32.22 -24.28 -28.57
C SER A 550 33.17 -25.23 -29.31
N ASP A 551 33.73 -26.21 -28.61
CA ASP A 551 34.61 -27.23 -29.19
C ASP A 551 33.81 -28.21 -30.06
N SER A 552 32.64 -28.64 -29.59
CA SER A 552 31.74 -29.53 -30.34
C SER A 552 31.20 -28.88 -31.61
N LEU A 553 30.93 -27.57 -31.62
CA LEU A 553 30.54 -26.85 -32.84
C LEU A 553 31.66 -26.80 -33.87
N ARG A 554 32.89 -26.43 -33.48
CA ARG A 554 34.03 -26.36 -34.41
C ARG A 554 34.38 -27.72 -35.02
N GLN A 555 34.24 -28.76 -34.21
CA GLN A 555 34.47 -30.14 -34.59
C GLN A 555 33.24 -30.80 -35.26
N MET A 556 32.07 -30.17 -35.28
CA MET A 556 30.87 -30.70 -35.95
C MET A 556 31.11 -30.83 -37.46
N PRO A 557 30.93 -32.03 -38.05
CA PRO A 557 31.02 -32.23 -39.50
C PRO A 557 29.99 -31.40 -40.27
N ARG A 558 30.42 -30.78 -41.38
CA ARG A 558 29.60 -29.85 -42.20
C ARG A 558 29.63 -30.25 -43.66
N MET A 559 28.64 -29.79 -44.43
CA MET A 559 28.51 -30.09 -45.86
C MET A 559 28.64 -31.61 -46.11
N ILE A 560 27.82 -32.39 -45.38
CA ILE A 560 27.78 -33.84 -45.53
C ILE A 560 27.02 -34.15 -46.82
N GLU A 561 27.70 -34.75 -47.79
CA GLU A 561 27.11 -35.16 -49.07
C GLU A 561 27.17 -36.69 -49.20
N ILE A 562 26.22 -37.27 -49.92
CA ILE A 562 26.22 -38.69 -50.27
C ILE A 562 25.92 -38.86 -51.76
N THR A 563 26.75 -39.65 -52.44
CA THR A 563 26.71 -39.87 -53.89
C THR A 563 26.87 -41.36 -54.22
N GLN A 564 26.49 -41.75 -55.44
CA GLN A 564 26.74 -43.10 -55.94
C GLN A 564 28.22 -43.30 -56.24
N GLY A 565 28.78 -44.44 -55.81
CA GLY A 565 30.16 -44.81 -56.10
C GLY A 565 30.36 -45.25 -57.55
N GLU A 566 31.62 -45.51 -57.92
CA GLU A 566 31.98 -45.90 -59.30
C GLU A 566 31.42 -47.27 -59.70
N LYS A 567 31.17 -48.17 -58.73
CA LYS A 567 30.61 -49.51 -58.98
C LYS A 567 29.17 -49.63 -58.46
N PRO A 568 28.35 -50.52 -59.04
CA PRO A 568 27.04 -50.87 -58.48
C PRO A 568 27.13 -51.36 -57.04
N GLY A 569 26.17 -50.96 -56.20
CA GLY A 569 26.19 -51.28 -54.77
C GLY A 569 27.19 -50.47 -53.91
N GLU A 570 27.83 -49.44 -54.46
CA GLU A 570 28.69 -48.51 -53.69
C GLU A 570 27.99 -47.16 -53.44
N LEU A 571 28.18 -46.61 -52.24
CA LEU A 571 27.85 -45.22 -51.90
C LEU A 571 29.07 -44.53 -51.26
N VAL A 572 29.31 -43.28 -51.66
CA VAL A 572 30.40 -42.45 -51.15
C VAL A 572 29.80 -41.32 -50.31
N THR A 573 30.28 -41.18 -49.07
CA THR A 573 29.91 -40.09 -48.16
C THR A 573 31.10 -39.16 -48.00
N THR A 574 30.94 -37.86 -48.18
CA THR A 574 31.98 -36.84 -47.96
C THR A 574 31.52 -35.81 -46.93
N TRP A 575 32.46 -35.13 -46.26
CA TRP A 575 32.17 -34.04 -45.33
C TRP A 575 33.37 -33.09 -45.17
N THR A 576 33.14 -31.93 -44.59
CA THR A 576 34.16 -30.95 -44.22
C THR A 576 34.25 -30.80 -42.70
N MET A 577 35.47 -30.65 -42.17
CA MET A 577 35.72 -30.23 -40.78
C MET A 577 36.62 -29.00 -40.77
N LEU A 578 36.32 -28.03 -39.91
CA LEU A 578 36.99 -26.72 -39.89
C LEU A 578 38.43 -26.80 -39.36
N GLU A 579 38.66 -27.57 -38.30
CA GLU A 579 39.96 -27.57 -37.58
C GLU A 579 40.88 -28.76 -37.95
N ARG A 580 40.41 -29.69 -38.80
CA ARG A 580 41.12 -30.90 -39.27
C ARG A 580 42.60 -30.65 -39.56
N ASP A 581 42.84 -29.84 -40.58
CA ASP A 581 44.17 -29.59 -41.12
C ASP A 581 45.04 -28.76 -40.17
N LEU A 582 44.43 -27.93 -39.32
CA LEU A 582 45.13 -27.08 -38.35
C LEU A 582 45.64 -27.91 -37.16
N VAL A 583 44.76 -28.69 -36.54
CA VAL A 583 45.07 -29.51 -35.36
C VAL A 583 46.10 -30.60 -35.70
N PHE A 584 45.94 -31.27 -36.86
CA PHE A 584 46.91 -32.27 -37.30
C PHE A 584 48.29 -31.66 -37.57
N LYS A 585 48.37 -30.52 -38.27
CA LYS A 585 49.65 -29.86 -38.59
C LYS A 585 50.35 -29.22 -37.38
N MET A 586 49.59 -28.75 -36.39
CA MET A 586 50.15 -28.10 -35.19
C MET A 586 50.52 -29.08 -34.08
N TYR A 587 49.75 -30.15 -33.89
CA TYR A 587 49.85 -31.01 -32.70
C TYR A 587 50.03 -32.51 -33.02
N GLY A 588 49.99 -32.91 -34.30
CA GLY A 588 50.07 -34.33 -34.70
C GLY A 588 48.87 -35.18 -34.26
N PHE A 589 47.80 -34.54 -33.75
CA PHE A 589 46.64 -35.24 -33.21
C PHE A 589 45.67 -35.59 -34.33
N ASP A 590 45.45 -36.90 -34.55
CA ASP A 590 44.54 -37.37 -35.58
C ASP A 590 43.08 -37.26 -35.16
N LEU A 591 42.33 -36.41 -35.85
CA LEU A 591 40.92 -36.16 -35.58
C LEU A 591 40.05 -37.24 -36.24
N ARG A 592 40.00 -38.45 -35.66
CA ARG A 592 39.15 -39.55 -36.13
C ARG A 592 37.65 -39.22 -36.18
N CYS A 593 36.99 -39.57 -37.26
CA CYS A 593 35.55 -39.38 -37.48
C CYS A 593 34.84 -40.73 -37.62
N ARG A 594 33.57 -40.79 -37.21
CA ARG A 594 32.72 -41.98 -37.38
C ARG A 594 31.58 -41.66 -38.33
N VAL A 595 31.39 -42.52 -39.33
CA VAL A 595 30.31 -42.45 -40.32
C VAL A 595 29.47 -43.71 -40.20
N THR A 596 28.21 -43.60 -39.81
CA THR A 596 27.25 -44.73 -39.84
C THR A 596 26.29 -44.52 -41.00
N LEU A 597 26.21 -45.50 -41.91
CA LEU A 597 25.35 -45.43 -43.10
C LEU A 597 24.03 -46.16 -42.84
N HIS A 598 23.04 -45.42 -42.35
CA HIS A 598 21.73 -45.93 -41.95
C HIS A 598 20.82 -46.22 -43.14
N ARG A 599 19.95 -47.24 -43.00
CA ARG A 599 18.89 -47.57 -43.96
C ARG A 599 17.65 -46.71 -43.69
N GLU A 600 17.10 -46.08 -44.72
CA GLU A 600 15.89 -45.25 -44.59
C GLU A 600 14.71 -46.06 -44.05
N SER A 601 14.52 -47.28 -44.56
CA SER A 601 13.35 -48.11 -44.24
C SER A 601 13.24 -48.61 -42.80
N HIS A 602 14.35 -48.63 -42.05
CA HIS A 602 14.43 -49.21 -40.68
C HIS A 602 15.09 -48.29 -39.65
N CYS A 603 15.67 -47.15 -40.06
CA CYS A 603 16.37 -46.23 -39.17
C CYS A 603 16.05 -44.75 -39.42
N SER A 604 14.96 -44.42 -40.13
CA SER A 604 14.59 -43.03 -40.48
C SER A 604 14.62 -42.06 -39.28
N GLU A 605 14.23 -42.53 -38.10
CA GLU A 605 14.22 -41.81 -36.83
C GLU A 605 15.61 -41.41 -36.35
N LYS A 606 16.68 -42.12 -36.76
CA LYS A 606 18.07 -41.76 -36.44
C LYS A 606 18.52 -40.42 -37.00
N LYS A 607 17.78 -39.82 -37.94
CA LYS A 607 17.99 -38.41 -38.34
C LYS A 607 17.72 -37.43 -37.19
N ALA A 608 16.89 -37.80 -36.22
CA ALA A 608 16.58 -36.98 -35.05
C ALA A 608 17.70 -37.00 -33.99
N ASP A 609 18.55 -38.03 -33.95
CA ASP A 609 19.70 -38.11 -33.05
C ASP A 609 20.65 -36.92 -33.33
N VAL A 610 21.00 -36.16 -32.29
CA VAL A 610 21.85 -34.95 -32.37
C VAL A 610 23.22 -35.11 -31.73
N LEU A 611 23.35 -36.01 -30.76
CA LEU A 611 24.61 -36.37 -30.10
C LEU A 611 24.96 -37.83 -30.36
N PHE A 612 26.23 -38.10 -30.62
CA PHE A 612 26.81 -39.44 -30.67
C PHE A 612 27.27 -39.87 -29.27
N TYR A 613 26.94 -41.10 -28.89
CA TYR A 613 27.39 -41.73 -27.64
C TYR A 613 28.21 -42.97 -27.94
N VAL A 614 29.29 -43.18 -27.18
CA VAL A 614 30.15 -44.36 -27.33
C VAL A 614 29.62 -45.48 -26.44
N ALA A 615 29.24 -46.61 -27.03
CA ALA A 615 28.69 -47.76 -26.31
C ALA A 615 29.68 -48.27 -25.24
N GLU A 616 29.24 -48.39 -24.00
CA GLU A 616 30.13 -48.63 -22.85
C GLU A 616 30.82 -50.01 -22.87
N THR A 617 30.28 -50.95 -23.64
CA THR A 617 30.83 -52.30 -23.86
C THR A 617 32.23 -52.31 -24.46
N SER A 618 32.72 -51.20 -25.04
CA SER A 618 34.07 -51.08 -25.58
C SER A 618 35.12 -50.53 -24.61
N LYS A 619 34.82 -50.39 -23.30
CA LYS A 619 35.80 -49.97 -22.27
C LYS A 619 36.63 -51.11 -21.66
N ALA A 620 36.35 -52.37 -22.01
CA ALA A 620 37.23 -53.49 -21.72
C ALA A 620 38.27 -53.65 -22.85
N GLU A 621 39.48 -54.08 -22.48
CA GLU A 621 40.59 -54.40 -23.41
C GLU A 621 41.18 -53.22 -24.23
N ILE A 622 41.64 -52.18 -23.54
CA ILE A 622 42.88 -51.50 -23.96
C ILE A 622 44.03 -52.03 -23.09
N THR A 623 44.58 -53.18 -23.50
CA THR A 623 45.84 -53.77 -23.02
C THR A 623 46.61 -54.29 -24.22
N ASP A 624 47.93 -54.05 -24.29
CA ASP A 624 48.77 -54.18 -25.49
C ASP A 624 48.54 -55.45 -26.34
N ALA A 625 47.77 -55.29 -27.42
CA ALA A 625 47.66 -56.28 -28.50
C ALA A 625 48.53 -55.85 -29.69
N LYS A 626 49.34 -56.79 -30.20
CA LYS A 626 50.40 -56.54 -31.17
C LYS A 626 49.88 -56.22 -32.58
N MET A 627 50.76 -55.61 -33.37
CA MET A 627 50.65 -55.40 -34.82
C MET A 627 49.93 -56.54 -35.56
N SER A 628 48.92 -56.15 -36.35
CA SER A 628 48.30 -56.98 -37.39
C SER A 628 48.25 -56.20 -38.72
N ASP A 629 47.91 -56.90 -39.80
CA ASP A 629 48.10 -56.49 -41.20
C ASP A 629 47.23 -55.28 -41.61
N PRO A 630 47.79 -54.19 -42.19
CA PRO A 630 47.05 -52.96 -42.51
C PRO A 630 46.20 -53.03 -43.80
N THR A 631 45.69 -54.22 -44.17
CA THR A 631 45.07 -54.48 -45.48
C THR A 631 43.62 -55.01 -45.42
N ILE A 632 42.95 -54.91 -44.26
CA ILE A 632 41.52 -55.25 -44.12
C ILE A 632 40.73 -54.00 -43.72
N GLU A 633 39.95 -53.47 -44.66
CA GLU A 633 38.88 -52.50 -44.39
C GLU A 633 37.73 -53.20 -43.63
N ASN A 634 37.76 -53.18 -42.30
CA ASN A 634 36.65 -53.70 -41.50
C ASN A 634 35.45 -52.74 -41.59
N GLU A 635 34.46 -53.09 -42.43
CA GLU A 635 33.11 -52.51 -42.32
C GLU A 635 32.45 -53.06 -41.05
N GLU A 636 32.54 -52.30 -39.96
CA GLU A 636 31.95 -52.66 -38.67
C GLU A 636 30.43 -52.41 -38.66
N VAL A 637 29.68 -53.13 -37.83
CA VAL A 637 28.20 -53.10 -37.85
C VAL A 637 27.66 -52.47 -36.57
N ALA A 638 26.84 -51.42 -36.71
CA ALA A 638 26.20 -50.75 -35.59
C ALA A 638 25.06 -51.61 -35.00
N GLU A 639 24.62 -51.28 -33.79
CA GLU A 639 23.55 -51.99 -33.06
C GLU A 639 22.24 -52.15 -33.86
N CYS A 640 21.98 -51.24 -34.81
CA CYS A 640 20.84 -51.27 -35.73
C CYS A 640 21.06 -52.09 -37.02
N GLY A 641 22.15 -52.88 -37.12
CA GLY A 641 22.47 -53.69 -38.31
C GLY A 641 22.90 -52.88 -39.55
N CYS A 642 23.27 -51.61 -39.36
CA CYS A 642 23.77 -50.72 -40.41
C CYS A 642 25.31 -50.64 -40.36
N PRO A 643 26.01 -50.60 -41.51
CA PRO A 643 27.47 -50.51 -41.53
C PRO A 643 27.94 -49.13 -41.07
N TYR A 644 29.11 -49.09 -40.43
CA TYR A 644 29.84 -47.88 -40.12
C TYR A 644 31.33 -48.03 -40.43
N GLN A 645 31.99 -46.88 -40.61
CA GLN A 645 33.44 -46.78 -40.76
C GLN A 645 33.95 -45.72 -39.78
N THR A 646 35.01 -46.02 -39.04
CA THR A 646 35.76 -45.05 -38.24
C THR A 646 37.05 -44.72 -38.99
N LEU A 647 37.13 -43.50 -39.49
CA LEU A 647 38.18 -43.05 -40.39
C LEU A 647 39.12 -42.06 -39.71
N SER A 648 40.39 -42.13 -40.06
CA SER A 648 41.40 -41.16 -39.62
C SER A 648 41.10 -39.78 -40.23
N GLY A 649 41.54 -38.72 -39.56
CA GLY A 649 41.26 -37.33 -39.97
C GLY A 649 41.83 -36.92 -41.33
N GLY A 650 42.67 -37.76 -41.94
CA GLY A 650 43.24 -37.58 -43.28
C GLY A 650 42.25 -37.81 -44.43
N ASP A 651 41.23 -38.66 -44.24
CA ASP A 651 40.33 -39.08 -45.33
C ASP A 651 39.24 -38.05 -45.62
N PRO A 652 38.92 -37.75 -46.90
CA PRO A 652 37.88 -36.78 -47.28
C PRO A 652 36.46 -37.40 -47.34
N GLY A 653 36.34 -38.71 -47.16
CA GLY A 653 35.08 -39.43 -47.28
C GLY A 653 35.18 -40.93 -46.94
N ALA A 654 34.02 -41.55 -46.78
CA ALA A 654 33.82 -42.98 -46.55
C ALA A 654 33.25 -43.65 -47.81
N ILE A 655 33.64 -44.88 -48.11
CA ILE A 655 33.13 -45.66 -49.25
C ILE A 655 32.55 -46.96 -48.73
N PHE A 656 31.23 -47.06 -48.74
CA PHE A 656 30.49 -48.25 -48.30
C PHE A 656 30.17 -49.15 -49.51
N LYS A 657 30.37 -50.46 -49.34
CA LYS A 657 30.35 -51.44 -50.43
C LYS A 657 29.25 -52.49 -50.20
N GLY A 658 28.91 -53.25 -51.24
CA GLY A 658 27.95 -54.37 -51.15
C GLY A 658 26.50 -53.99 -50.77
N LEU A 659 26.11 -52.73 -50.94
CA LEU A 659 24.82 -52.20 -50.50
C LEU A 659 23.65 -52.65 -51.41
N ASN A 660 22.45 -52.74 -50.83
CA ASN A 660 21.24 -53.12 -51.56
C ASN A 660 20.73 -51.96 -52.44
N SER A 661 20.62 -52.17 -53.75
CA SER A 661 20.15 -51.14 -54.71
C SER A 661 18.70 -50.67 -54.49
N GLU A 662 17.87 -51.49 -53.84
CA GLU A 662 16.48 -51.13 -53.54
C GLU A 662 16.33 -50.32 -52.23
N GLU A 663 17.36 -50.32 -51.38
CA GLU A 663 17.36 -49.59 -50.11
C GLU A 663 17.95 -48.19 -50.31
N ALA A 664 17.35 -47.18 -49.68
CA ALA A 664 17.91 -45.84 -49.63
C ALA A 664 18.70 -45.67 -48.34
N TYR A 665 19.87 -45.03 -48.40
CA TYR A 665 20.74 -44.87 -47.24
C TYR A 665 21.08 -43.41 -46.99
N PHE A 666 21.23 -43.03 -45.73
CA PHE A 666 21.72 -41.72 -45.31
C PHE A 666 22.87 -41.85 -44.29
N PRO A 667 23.90 -40.99 -44.37
CA PRO A 667 25.01 -41.02 -43.44
C PRO A 667 24.74 -40.16 -42.21
N MET A 668 25.09 -40.69 -41.04
CA MET A 668 25.23 -39.94 -39.79
C MET A 668 26.72 -39.80 -39.48
N VAL A 669 27.24 -38.57 -39.53
CA VAL A 669 28.68 -38.27 -39.36
C VAL A 669 28.92 -37.46 -38.10
N SER A 670 29.84 -37.94 -37.25
CA SER A 670 30.26 -37.28 -36.01
C SER A 670 31.78 -37.45 -35.78
N ARG A 671 32.27 -36.82 -34.70
CA ARG A 671 33.57 -37.13 -34.12
C ARG A 671 33.49 -38.45 -33.35
N ASP A 672 34.57 -39.23 -33.35
CA ASP A 672 34.63 -40.49 -32.59
C ASP A 672 34.92 -40.26 -31.09
N TYR A 673 34.01 -39.57 -30.39
CA TYR A 673 34.02 -39.40 -28.93
C TYR A 673 32.60 -39.19 -28.36
N ASN A 674 32.43 -39.38 -27.06
CA ASN A 674 31.13 -39.34 -26.39
C ASN A 674 30.56 -37.91 -26.28
N GLN A 675 29.27 -37.72 -26.56
CA GLN A 675 28.59 -36.42 -26.71
C GLN A 675 29.07 -35.57 -27.91
N ALA A 676 29.69 -36.18 -28.92
CA ALA A 676 30.04 -35.47 -30.15
C ALA A 676 28.81 -35.06 -30.96
N PHE A 677 28.83 -33.86 -31.57
CA PHE A 677 27.72 -33.39 -32.41
C PHE A 677 27.66 -34.16 -33.74
N PHE A 678 26.47 -34.62 -34.12
CA PHE A 678 26.20 -35.07 -35.48
C PHE A 678 25.94 -33.89 -36.40
N GLY A 679 26.63 -33.84 -37.55
CA GLY A 679 26.28 -32.91 -38.62
C GLY A 679 24.86 -33.15 -39.18
N VAL A 680 24.40 -32.28 -40.08
CA VAL A 680 23.08 -32.41 -40.74
C VAL A 680 23.11 -33.60 -41.71
N PRO A 681 22.30 -34.65 -41.52
CA PRO A 681 22.27 -35.78 -42.45
C PRO A 681 21.62 -35.37 -43.79
N PRO A 682 22.23 -35.67 -44.94
CA PRO A 682 21.62 -35.40 -46.24
C PRO A 682 20.42 -36.33 -46.51
N LYS A 683 19.65 -36.01 -47.56
CA LYS A 683 18.57 -36.88 -48.05
C LYS A 683 19.12 -38.24 -48.47
N ALA A 684 18.36 -39.30 -48.21
CA ALA A 684 18.81 -40.66 -48.47
C ALA A 684 18.91 -40.95 -49.98
N VAL A 685 19.97 -41.69 -50.36
CA VAL A 685 20.30 -42.03 -51.75
C VAL A 685 20.38 -43.55 -51.89
N ARG A 686 19.91 -44.07 -53.02
CA ARG A 686 20.05 -45.50 -53.37
C ARG A 686 21.39 -45.76 -54.06
N PRO A 687 22.07 -46.89 -53.79
CA PRO A 687 23.24 -47.31 -54.56
C PRO A 687 22.90 -47.48 -56.05
N ALA A 688 23.90 -47.34 -56.94
CA ALA A 688 23.70 -47.63 -58.35
C ALA A 688 23.33 -49.12 -58.54
N ALA A 689 22.26 -49.40 -59.29
CA ALA A 689 21.82 -50.77 -59.56
C ALA A 689 22.81 -51.51 -60.49
N PRO A 690 22.97 -52.84 -60.36
CA PRO A 690 23.79 -53.63 -61.27
C PRO A 690 23.31 -53.49 -62.73
N LYS A 691 24.20 -53.04 -63.62
CA LYS A 691 23.90 -52.94 -65.06
C LYS A 691 23.69 -54.34 -65.63
N SER A 692 22.44 -54.70 -65.92
CA SER A 692 22.10 -55.94 -66.59
C SER A 692 22.68 -55.98 -68.01
N ALA A 693 23.28 -57.11 -68.38
CA ALA A 693 23.85 -57.30 -69.72
C ALA A 693 22.73 -57.39 -70.78
N PRO A 694 22.94 -56.87 -72.00
CA PRO A 694 21.90 -56.79 -73.02
C PRO A 694 21.61 -58.17 -73.64
N ASN A 695 20.43 -58.73 -73.36
CA ASN A 695 19.96 -59.94 -74.02
C ASN A 695 19.31 -59.64 -75.37
N LEU A 696 19.67 -60.43 -76.39
CA LEU A 696 19.21 -60.27 -77.77
C LEU A 696 17.82 -60.90 -78.00
N VAL A 697 16.79 -60.04 -77.98
CA VAL A 697 15.67 -59.93 -78.96
C VAL A 697 15.38 -61.19 -79.82
N PRO A 698 14.16 -61.76 -79.75
CA PRO A 698 13.18 -61.47 -80.82
C PRO A 698 11.70 -61.32 -80.39
N GLN A 699 11.29 -60.06 -80.26
CA GLN A 699 10.11 -59.46 -80.93
C GLN A 699 8.96 -60.37 -81.39
N TRP A 700 7.79 -60.23 -80.77
CA TRP A 700 6.46 -60.30 -81.44
C TRP A 700 5.63 -59.05 -81.05
N THR A 701 4.61 -58.72 -81.84
CA THR A 701 4.02 -57.38 -81.94
C THR A 701 2.72 -57.18 -81.16
N LEU A 702 2.47 -55.95 -80.65
CA LEU A 702 1.34 -55.15 -81.12
C LEU A 702 1.43 -53.64 -80.79
N SER A 703 0.82 -52.87 -81.69
CA SER A 703 0.53 -51.43 -81.77
C SER A 703 0.52 -50.55 -80.51
N THR A 704 1.14 -49.36 -80.65
CA THR A 704 0.75 -48.12 -79.96
C THR A 704 0.38 -47.04 -81.00
N LEU A 705 -0.60 -46.21 -80.68
CA LEU A 705 -0.84 -44.91 -81.31
C LEU A 705 -1.42 -43.93 -80.27
N SER A 706 -0.96 -42.69 -80.33
CA SER A 706 -1.31 -41.54 -79.47
C SER A 706 -2.64 -40.87 -79.97
N PRO A 707 -3.13 -39.68 -79.51
CA PRO A 707 -2.50 -38.68 -78.61
C PRO A 707 -3.40 -37.82 -77.66
N SER A 708 -2.74 -37.12 -76.72
CA SER A 708 -3.08 -35.74 -76.27
C SER A 708 -4.39 -35.54 -75.44
N PRO A 709 -4.86 -34.30 -75.09
CA PRO A 709 -4.82 -33.88 -73.68
C PRO A 709 -6.09 -33.14 -73.16
N GLU A 710 -5.98 -32.52 -71.97
CA GLU A 710 -6.89 -31.51 -71.35
C GLU A 710 -8.32 -31.99 -70.98
N SER A 711 -8.79 -31.74 -69.75
CA SER A 711 -9.38 -30.44 -69.38
C SER A 711 -9.82 -30.40 -67.89
N LYS A 712 -10.41 -29.29 -67.44
CA LYS A 712 -10.83 -29.00 -66.06
C LYS A 712 -12.27 -29.45 -65.78
N ASN A 713 -12.63 -29.63 -64.50
CA ASN A 713 -13.60 -28.75 -63.81
C ASN A 713 -13.88 -29.18 -62.35
N ASP A 714 -14.41 -28.23 -61.57
CA ASP A 714 -14.85 -28.37 -60.18
C ASP A 714 -16.18 -29.14 -60.04
N ILE A 715 -16.50 -29.57 -58.80
CA ILE A 715 -17.85 -29.51 -58.19
C ILE A 715 -17.73 -29.72 -56.67
N ALA A 716 -18.60 -29.09 -55.88
CA ALA A 716 -18.63 -29.19 -54.41
C ALA A 716 -20.03 -29.52 -53.88
N ALA A 717 -20.13 -30.47 -52.94
CA ALA A 717 -21.29 -30.86 -52.12
C ALA A 717 -20.88 -32.03 -51.18
N ASP A 718 -21.54 -32.37 -50.06
CA ASP A 718 -22.31 -31.62 -49.05
C ASP A 718 -22.29 -32.47 -47.73
N LYS A 719 -23.03 -32.08 -46.67
CA LYS A 719 -22.96 -32.65 -45.31
C LYS A 719 -23.42 -34.11 -45.14
N GLY A 720 -22.91 -34.74 -44.06
CA GLY A 720 -23.42 -35.96 -43.41
C GLY A 720 -22.43 -36.39 -42.32
N LEU A 721 -22.56 -36.08 -41.02
CA LEU A 721 -23.59 -36.52 -40.06
C LEU A 721 -23.82 -38.04 -40.06
N LEU A 722 -23.13 -38.77 -39.17
CA LEU A 722 -23.69 -39.70 -38.17
C LEU A 722 -22.59 -40.49 -37.40
N SER A 723 -22.91 -40.87 -36.16
CA SER A 723 -22.13 -41.76 -35.26
C SER A 723 -22.95 -43.03 -34.97
N PRO A 724 -22.54 -43.93 -34.05
CA PRO A 724 -21.28 -44.69 -33.90
C PRO A 724 -21.56 -46.20 -34.22
N PRO A 725 -20.83 -47.22 -33.68
CA PRO A 725 -21.18 -47.76 -32.35
C PRO A 725 -20.01 -48.36 -31.52
N ALA A 726 -20.33 -48.93 -30.36
CA ALA A 726 -19.42 -49.33 -29.28
C ALA A 726 -18.93 -50.81 -29.29
N THR A 727 -17.90 -51.09 -28.47
CA THR A 727 -17.60 -52.38 -27.77
C THR A 727 -16.55 -52.03 -26.69
N GLN A 728 -16.77 -52.12 -25.37
CA GLN A 728 -17.11 -53.22 -24.43
C GLN A 728 -15.90 -53.96 -23.81
N SER A 729 -16.05 -54.40 -22.54
CA SER A 729 -15.19 -55.33 -21.76
C SER A 729 -13.82 -54.79 -21.27
N THR A 730 -13.15 -55.22 -20.19
CA THR A 730 -13.41 -56.03 -18.94
C THR A 730 -12.11 -56.03 -18.09
N THR A 731 -12.02 -56.15 -16.75
CA THR A 731 -12.92 -56.08 -15.56
C THR A 731 -12.07 -56.06 -14.27
N SER A 732 -12.64 -55.61 -13.13
CA SER A 732 -12.13 -55.76 -11.74
C SER A 732 -10.94 -54.85 -11.33
N GLY A 733 -10.82 -54.37 -10.08
CA GLY A 733 -11.79 -54.39 -8.96
C GLY A 733 -11.13 -54.53 -7.58
N ASN A 734 -11.53 -53.69 -6.61
CA ASN A 734 -11.45 -53.98 -5.17
C ASN A 734 -12.28 -52.95 -4.37
N ALA A 735 -12.65 -53.29 -3.13
CA ALA A 735 -13.47 -52.43 -2.27
C ALA A 735 -12.70 -51.99 -1.01
N HIS A 736 -12.97 -50.79 -0.50
CA HIS A 736 -12.94 -50.54 0.94
C HIS A 736 -13.91 -49.41 1.35
N ARG A 737 -14.26 -49.42 2.65
CA ARG A 737 -15.37 -48.70 3.28
C ARG A 737 -14.91 -47.47 4.05
N SER A 738 -15.61 -46.35 3.93
CA SER A 738 -15.70 -45.23 4.90
C SER A 738 -16.99 -44.43 4.64
N GLU A 739 -17.43 -43.61 5.60
CA GLU A 739 -18.77 -42.99 5.63
C GLU A 739 -18.69 -41.45 5.80
N ASN A 740 -19.74 -40.74 5.38
CA ASN A 740 -20.13 -39.35 5.73
C ASN A 740 -19.35 -38.14 5.15
N GLU A 741 -19.99 -37.43 4.21
CA GLU A 741 -20.53 -36.06 4.40
C GLU A 741 -21.76 -35.92 3.45
N VAL A 742 -22.97 -35.65 3.96
CA VAL A 742 -23.60 -34.32 4.12
C VAL A 742 -23.92 -33.63 2.79
N ASP A 743 -25.21 -33.56 2.45
CA ASP A 743 -25.70 -32.75 1.32
C ASP A 743 -27.09 -32.14 1.57
N ASP A 744 -27.29 -31.01 0.88
CA ASP A 744 -28.37 -30.01 0.85
C ASP A 744 -29.85 -30.49 0.88
N VAL A 745 -30.72 -29.82 1.66
CA VAL A 745 -32.20 -29.82 1.50
C VAL A 745 -32.79 -28.42 1.78
N LYS A 746 -33.74 -28.00 0.94
CA LYS A 746 -34.22 -26.61 0.78
C LYS A 746 -35.47 -26.25 1.59
N ASP A 747 -35.78 -24.94 1.55
CA ASP A 747 -36.94 -24.27 2.13
C ASP A 747 -38.30 -24.93 1.88
N THR A 748 -39.21 -24.75 2.83
CA THR A 748 -40.64 -24.59 2.53
C THR A 748 -41.29 -23.59 3.50
N GLN A 749 -41.95 -22.56 2.97
CA GLN A 749 -42.74 -21.60 3.77
C GLN A 749 -44.13 -22.16 4.10
N ASN A 750 -44.72 -21.76 5.22
CA ASN A 750 -46.09 -21.22 5.23
C ASN A 750 -46.47 -20.51 6.55
N ASP A 751 -47.48 -19.65 6.45
CA ASP A 751 -48.05 -18.86 7.56
C ASP A 751 -48.74 -19.70 8.65
N ILE A 752 -48.81 -19.12 9.85
CA ILE A 752 -50.09 -18.76 10.49
C ILE A 752 -49.83 -17.80 11.65
N SER A 753 -50.62 -16.71 11.73
CA SER A 753 -50.74 -15.89 12.94
C SER A 753 -52.10 -15.20 13.00
N ARG A 754 -52.87 -15.55 14.02
CA ARG A 754 -54.10 -14.84 14.43
C ARG A 754 -54.13 -14.81 15.96
N VAL A 755 -53.97 -13.62 16.53
CA VAL A 755 -54.17 -13.36 17.96
C VAL A 755 -55.35 -12.40 18.09
N LEU A 756 -56.20 -12.67 19.08
CA LEU A 756 -57.34 -11.82 19.43
C LEU A 756 -56.87 -10.66 20.30
N ASN A 757 -57.40 -9.47 20.03
CA ASN A 757 -57.59 -8.41 21.00
C ASN A 757 -58.97 -7.80 20.72
N ASN A 758 -59.74 -7.52 21.78
CA ASN A 758 -60.87 -6.60 21.72
C ASN A 758 -61.08 -5.98 23.10
N GLU A 759 -61.66 -4.79 23.13
CA GLU A 759 -61.47 -3.84 24.23
C GLU A 759 -62.57 -3.89 25.29
N CYS A 760 -62.27 -3.40 26.50
CA CYS A 760 -63.27 -2.98 27.48
C CYS A 760 -63.37 -1.46 27.49
N ALA A 761 -64.58 -0.92 27.58
CA ALA A 761 -64.85 0.47 27.88
C ALA A 761 -66.10 0.56 28.78
N ASP A 762 -66.07 1.45 29.77
CA ASP A 762 -67.11 1.57 30.78
C ASP A 762 -68.33 2.37 30.31
N GLY A 763 -69.46 2.17 30.98
CA GLY A 763 -70.70 2.95 30.82
C GLY A 763 -71.60 2.82 32.04
N GLU A 764 -72.12 3.93 32.54
CA GLU A 764 -73.00 4.03 33.71
C GLU A 764 -74.47 3.76 33.34
N ASP A 765 -75.31 3.21 34.24
CA ASP A 765 -76.44 3.95 34.85
C ASP A 765 -77.21 3.18 35.97
N SER A 766 -78.00 3.97 36.69
CA SER A 766 -78.94 3.83 37.83
C SER A 766 -79.76 2.54 38.10
N PRO A 767 -80.15 2.27 39.37
CA PRO A 767 -81.04 1.18 39.80
C PRO A 767 -82.46 1.61 40.31
N ALA A 768 -83.43 0.68 40.35
CA ALA A 768 -84.64 0.70 41.22
C ALA A 768 -85.44 -0.65 41.14
N PRO A 769 -86.48 -0.91 41.97
CA PRO A 769 -86.71 -2.26 42.54
C PRO A 769 -88.15 -2.81 42.36
N MET A 770 -88.66 -3.54 43.38
CA MET A 770 -89.96 -4.23 43.59
C MET A 770 -89.96 -5.74 43.25
N ALA A 771 -90.79 -6.61 43.83
CA ALA A 771 -91.41 -6.76 45.18
C ALA A 771 -92.30 -8.03 45.13
N ASP A 772 -92.52 -8.71 46.28
CA ASP A 772 -93.77 -9.45 46.64
C ASP A 772 -94.20 -10.68 45.77
N ASP A 773 -94.96 -11.69 46.20
CA ASP A 773 -95.28 -12.27 47.54
C ASP A 773 -95.76 -13.74 47.36
N GLU A 774 -96.10 -14.46 48.46
CA GLU A 774 -97.17 -15.48 48.62
C GLU A 774 -97.33 -16.68 47.62
N SER A 775 -98.02 -17.80 47.92
CA SER A 775 -98.54 -18.39 49.17
C SER A 775 -98.77 -19.91 49.00
N ASP A 776 -98.78 -20.62 50.13
CA ASP A 776 -99.64 -21.77 50.48
C ASP A 776 -99.98 -22.96 49.54
N GLN A 777 -99.61 -24.13 50.06
CA GLN A 777 -100.47 -25.31 50.31
C GLN A 777 -101.42 -25.83 49.22
N GLU A 778 -101.08 -27.00 48.67
CA GLU A 778 -102.05 -28.11 48.66
C GLU A 778 -101.39 -29.42 49.15
N ARG A 779 -102.17 -30.29 49.82
CA ARG A 779 -101.63 -31.21 50.84
C ARG A 779 -101.53 -32.69 50.42
N GLN A 780 -100.40 -33.28 50.79
CA GLN A 780 -100.31 -34.62 51.41
C GLN A 780 -100.91 -35.82 50.64
N THR A 781 -100.38 -36.13 49.45
CA THR A 781 -100.41 -37.51 48.91
C THR A 781 -99.11 -37.99 48.24
N ARG A 782 -98.01 -37.22 48.34
CA ARG A 782 -96.69 -37.54 47.74
C ARG A 782 -95.52 -37.66 48.74
N ASN A 783 -95.79 -37.71 50.05
CA ASN A 783 -94.75 -37.55 51.07
C ASN A 783 -93.75 -38.72 51.19
N ASN A 784 -94.08 -39.94 50.75
CA ASN A 784 -93.17 -41.08 50.87
C ASN A 784 -92.15 -41.16 49.70
N ASP A 785 -92.59 -41.03 48.45
CA ASP A 785 -91.70 -41.07 47.26
C ASP A 785 -90.79 -39.83 47.17
N SER A 786 -91.23 -38.69 47.73
CA SER A 786 -90.42 -37.46 47.77
C SER A 786 -89.23 -37.56 48.73
N ASN A 787 -89.40 -38.25 49.87
CA ASN A 787 -88.38 -38.33 50.91
C ASN A 787 -87.17 -39.20 50.48
N GLU A 788 -87.42 -40.32 49.80
CA GLU A 788 -86.35 -41.20 49.32
C GLU A 788 -85.52 -40.53 48.20
N ARG A 789 -86.17 -39.73 47.33
CA ARG A 789 -85.50 -38.90 46.34
C ARG A 789 -84.64 -37.81 46.99
N LEU A 790 -85.15 -37.14 48.03
CA LEU A 790 -84.41 -36.11 48.77
C LEU A 790 -83.18 -36.71 49.49
N GLN A 791 -83.31 -37.91 50.05
CA GLN A 791 -82.21 -38.61 50.71
C GLN A 791 -81.12 -39.03 49.71
N LYS A 792 -81.50 -39.56 48.53
CA LYS A 792 -80.57 -39.86 47.43
C LYS A 792 -79.90 -38.59 46.86
N ALA A 793 -80.64 -37.48 46.74
CA ALA A 793 -80.07 -36.20 46.32
C ALA A 793 -79.04 -35.66 47.34
N THR A 794 -79.36 -35.73 48.64
CA THR A 794 -78.44 -35.32 49.72
C THR A 794 -77.18 -36.18 49.77
N GLN A 795 -77.28 -37.50 49.56
CA GLN A 795 -76.12 -38.40 49.44
C GLN A 795 -75.26 -38.09 48.22
N LYS A 796 -75.88 -37.77 47.07
CA LYS A 796 -75.14 -37.34 45.87
C LYS A 796 -74.41 -36.03 46.11
N LEU A 797 -75.07 -35.03 46.72
CA LEU A 797 -74.48 -33.74 47.05
C LEU A 797 -73.31 -33.85 48.04
N THR A 798 -73.39 -34.71 49.06
CA THR A 798 -72.26 -34.90 49.98
C THR A 798 -71.09 -35.64 49.33
N ALA A 799 -71.34 -36.58 48.41
CA ALA A 799 -70.28 -37.21 47.61
C ALA A 799 -69.62 -36.23 46.63
N GLU A 800 -70.39 -35.37 45.96
CA GLU A 800 -69.88 -34.32 45.07
C GLU A 800 -69.10 -33.26 45.85
N LEU A 801 -69.57 -32.84 47.03
CA LEU A 801 -68.87 -31.93 47.94
C LEU A 801 -67.55 -32.54 48.44
N ALA A 802 -67.53 -33.82 48.82
CA ALA A 802 -66.30 -34.51 49.21
C ALA A 802 -65.28 -34.56 48.06
N SER A 803 -65.74 -34.87 46.84
CA SER A 803 -64.90 -34.84 45.63
C SER A 803 -64.36 -33.43 45.32
N ALA A 804 -65.18 -32.39 45.51
CA ALA A 804 -64.76 -31.01 45.32
C ALA A 804 -63.71 -30.57 46.36
N LEU A 805 -63.86 -31.00 47.61
CA LEU A 805 -62.96 -30.65 48.71
C LEU A 805 -61.59 -31.36 48.56
N ASP A 806 -61.56 -32.59 48.05
CA ASP A 806 -60.31 -33.29 47.70
C ASP A 806 -59.61 -32.66 46.47
N LYS A 807 -60.37 -32.26 45.45
CA LYS A 807 -59.89 -31.45 44.32
C LYS A 807 -59.36 -30.07 44.74
N LEU A 808 -59.82 -29.54 45.88
CA LEU A 808 -59.33 -28.27 46.43
C LEU A 808 -58.02 -28.47 47.19
N LYS A 809 -57.92 -29.49 48.05
CA LYS A 809 -56.67 -29.87 48.74
C LYS A 809 -55.52 -30.21 47.77
N THR A 810 -55.81 -30.93 46.70
CA THR A 810 -54.80 -31.26 45.67
C THR A 810 -54.33 -30.02 44.91
N LYS A 811 -55.21 -29.06 44.63
CA LYS A 811 -54.83 -27.74 44.08
C LYS A 811 -54.03 -26.90 45.08
N GLU A 812 -54.40 -26.91 46.36
CA GLU A 812 -53.68 -26.20 47.43
C GLU A 812 -52.24 -26.73 47.60
N HIS A 813 -52.05 -28.06 47.58
CA HIS A 813 -50.74 -28.68 47.61
C HIS A 813 -49.91 -28.34 46.35
N LEU A 814 -50.53 -28.31 45.17
CA LEU A 814 -49.87 -27.88 43.93
C LEU A 814 -49.46 -26.40 43.97
N ALA A 815 -50.29 -25.53 44.55
CA ALA A 815 -49.98 -24.12 44.74
C ALA A 815 -48.78 -23.93 45.68
N HIS A 816 -48.75 -24.61 46.83
CA HIS A 816 -47.60 -24.59 47.75
C HIS A 816 -46.32 -25.12 47.09
N SER A 817 -46.40 -26.23 46.34
CA SER A 817 -45.25 -26.77 45.57
C SER A 817 -44.74 -25.77 44.53
N THR A 818 -45.63 -25.00 43.90
CA THR A 818 -45.30 -23.97 42.91
C THR A 818 -44.67 -22.74 43.57
N ALA A 819 -45.21 -22.28 44.70
CA ALA A 819 -44.65 -21.18 45.49
C ALA A 819 -43.22 -21.50 45.98
N HIS A 820 -42.98 -22.71 46.47
CA HIS A 820 -41.65 -23.16 46.89
C HIS A 820 -40.65 -23.20 45.71
N LYS A 821 -41.08 -23.63 44.51
CA LYS A 821 -40.25 -23.57 43.29
C LYS A 821 -39.94 -22.13 42.87
N LEU A 822 -40.89 -21.21 42.97
CA LEU A 822 -40.68 -19.79 42.70
C LEU A 822 -39.71 -19.16 43.71
N GLN A 823 -39.80 -19.52 45.00
CA GLN A 823 -38.88 -19.06 46.03
C GLN A 823 -37.43 -19.52 45.75
N LEU A 824 -37.24 -20.80 45.39
CA LEU A 824 -35.94 -21.32 44.95
C LEU A 824 -35.40 -20.58 43.72
N LYS A 825 -36.24 -20.32 42.72
CA LYS A 825 -35.83 -19.55 41.52
C LYS A 825 -35.51 -18.08 41.83
N GLY A 826 -36.16 -17.48 42.83
CA GLY A 826 -35.77 -16.16 43.35
C GLY A 826 -34.39 -16.16 43.99
N GLN A 827 -34.05 -17.22 44.75
CA GLN A 827 -32.71 -17.39 45.35
C GLN A 827 -31.62 -17.63 44.29
N GLU A 828 -31.89 -18.48 43.28
CA GLU A 828 -30.99 -18.66 42.13
C GLU A 828 -30.74 -17.34 41.38
N LEU A 829 -31.79 -16.54 41.15
CA LEU A 829 -31.69 -15.26 40.46
C LEU A 829 -30.88 -14.24 41.27
N ALA A 830 -31.06 -14.17 42.59
CA ALA A 830 -30.25 -13.31 43.46
C ALA A 830 -28.75 -13.69 43.39
N ALA A 831 -28.42 -14.97 43.52
CA ALA A 831 -27.03 -15.45 43.40
C ALA A 831 -26.44 -15.19 42.00
N ALA A 832 -27.25 -15.21 40.95
CA ALA A 832 -26.83 -14.83 39.60
C ALA A 832 -26.54 -13.33 39.46
N LEU A 833 -27.31 -12.46 40.13
CA LEU A 833 -27.08 -11.01 40.16
C LEU A 833 -25.78 -10.67 40.92
N ASP A 834 -25.57 -11.24 42.10
CA ASP A 834 -24.33 -11.08 42.88
C ASP A 834 -23.10 -11.55 42.05
N SER A 835 -23.25 -12.63 41.28
CA SER A 835 -22.22 -13.14 40.37
C SER A 835 -21.94 -12.20 39.20
N LEU A 836 -22.94 -11.48 38.70
CA LEU A 836 -22.80 -10.48 37.65
C LEU A 836 -22.15 -9.19 38.16
N GLU A 837 -22.55 -8.68 39.33
CA GLU A 837 -21.91 -7.49 39.93
C GLU A 837 -20.42 -7.75 40.23
N ASN A 838 -20.08 -8.94 40.76
CA ASN A 838 -18.69 -9.34 40.95
C ASN A 838 -17.89 -9.47 39.64
N LYS A 839 -18.54 -9.81 38.51
CA LYS A 839 -17.89 -9.80 37.19
C LYS A 839 -17.74 -8.39 36.65
N GLU A 840 -18.72 -7.52 36.84
CA GLU A 840 -18.63 -6.12 36.44
C GLU A 840 -17.53 -5.38 37.20
N LEU A 841 -17.41 -5.61 38.51
CA LEU A 841 -16.32 -5.03 39.32
C LEU A 841 -14.94 -5.47 38.81
N LYS A 842 -14.77 -6.75 38.46
CA LYS A 842 -13.52 -7.26 37.85
C LYS A 842 -13.25 -6.64 36.48
N LEU A 843 -14.28 -6.44 35.64
CA LEU A 843 -14.16 -5.73 34.37
C LEU A 843 -13.76 -4.26 34.55
N ARG A 844 -14.33 -3.56 35.54
CA ARG A 844 -13.93 -2.18 35.89
C ARG A 844 -12.46 -2.11 36.32
N HIS A 845 -11.99 -3.04 37.16
CA HIS A 845 -10.59 -3.13 37.57
C HIS A 845 -9.64 -3.40 36.39
N ALA A 846 -9.91 -4.44 35.58
CA ALA A 846 -9.11 -4.78 34.41
C ALA A 846 -9.08 -3.64 33.37
N LYS A 847 -10.19 -2.90 33.23
CA LYS A 847 -10.21 -1.69 32.41
C LYS A 847 -9.31 -0.60 32.98
N HIS A 848 -9.39 -0.29 34.27
CA HIS A 848 -8.51 0.73 34.88
C HIS A 848 -7.02 0.39 34.75
N GLU A 849 -6.67 -0.89 34.85
CA GLU A 849 -5.30 -1.37 34.60
C GLU A 849 -4.88 -1.20 33.13
N THR A 850 -5.79 -1.48 32.18
CA THR A 850 -5.56 -1.25 30.74
C THR A 850 -5.44 0.24 30.41
N ASP A 851 -6.32 1.10 30.94
CA ASP A 851 -6.30 2.55 30.75
C ASP A 851 -4.98 3.14 31.30
N ALA A 852 -4.50 2.66 32.46
CA ALA A 852 -3.22 3.05 33.04
C ALA A 852 -2.00 2.52 32.26
N GLN A 853 -2.11 1.36 31.61
CA GLN A 853 -1.08 0.86 30.71
C GLN A 853 -1.00 1.68 29.42
N ASN A 854 -2.15 2.08 28.86
CA ASN A 854 -2.22 2.94 27.67
C ASN A 854 -1.54 4.29 27.92
N GLN A 855 -1.81 4.95 29.06
CA GLN A 855 -1.17 6.22 29.43
C GLN A 855 0.37 6.11 29.52
N ARG A 856 0.90 4.96 29.94
CA ARG A 856 2.36 4.71 29.94
C ARG A 856 2.92 4.56 28.53
N PHE A 857 2.17 3.93 27.62
CA PHE A 857 2.57 3.85 26.21
C PHE A 857 2.46 5.20 25.51
N GLU A 858 1.42 6.00 25.76
CA GLU A 858 1.27 7.37 25.25
C GLU A 858 2.47 8.24 25.65
N SER A 859 2.83 8.28 26.95
CA SER A 859 4.03 8.97 27.44
C SER A 859 5.33 8.45 26.81
N THR A 860 5.45 7.14 26.57
CA THR A 860 6.63 6.55 25.91
C THR A 860 6.72 6.97 24.43
N ILE A 861 5.59 7.15 23.76
CA ILE A 861 5.52 7.63 22.36
C ILE A 861 5.90 9.12 22.30
N GLU A 862 5.41 9.95 23.23
CA GLU A 862 5.79 11.38 23.30
C GLU A 862 7.31 11.57 23.51
N ASP A 863 7.93 10.76 24.38
CA ASP A 863 9.38 10.73 24.58
C ASP A 863 10.13 10.31 23.30
N LEU A 864 9.68 9.25 22.63
CA LEU A 864 10.30 8.75 21.40
C LEU A 864 10.16 9.73 20.23
N GLU A 865 9.01 10.39 20.08
CA GLU A 865 8.87 11.48 19.11
C GLU A 865 9.80 12.67 19.44
N GLY A 866 10.00 12.97 20.73
CA GLY A 866 10.95 13.99 21.20
C GLY A 866 12.39 13.66 20.79
N GLU A 867 12.78 12.39 20.86
CA GLU A 867 14.10 11.92 20.41
C GLU A 867 14.21 11.93 18.88
N ILE A 868 13.16 11.48 18.17
CA ILE A 868 13.11 11.49 16.70
C ILE A 868 13.20 12.91 16.15
N ARG A 869 12.60 13.91 16.80
CA ARG A 869 12.75 15.33 16.43
C ARG A 869 14.21 15.79 16.55
N ARG A 870 14.87 15.51 17.68
CA ARG A 870 16.30 15.84 17.88
C ARG A 870 17.23 15.12 16.90
N LEU A 871 16.92 13.87 16.53
CA LEU A 871 17.70 13.13 15.52
C LEU A 871 17.59 13.74 14.12
N HIS A 872 16.40 14.23 13.71
CA HIS A 872 16.26 14.96 12.45
C HIS A 872 16.99 16.31 12.45
N GLU A 873 16.93 17.06 13.56
CA GLU A 873 17.68 18.31 13.72
C GLU A 873 19.20 18.06 13.52
N ILE A 874 19.75 17.06 14.21
CA ILE A 874 21.15 16.63 14.07
C ILE A 874 21.46 16.14 12.65
N GLN A 875 20.54 15.43 11.99
CA GLN A 875 20.73 15.02 10.59
C GLN A 875 20.84 16.24 9.67
N THR A 876 19.93 17.23 9.80
CA THR A 876 19.98 18.44 8.96
C THR A 876 21.24 19.28 9.20
N GLU A 877 21.75 19.35 10.43
CA GLU A 877 23.04 20.01 10.72
C GLU A 877 24.22 19.26 10.06
N ASN A 878 24.21 17.93 10.06
CA ASN A 878 25.22 17.14 9.38
C ASN A 878 25.13 17.25 7.85
N GLU A 879 23.92 17.30 7.28
CA GLU A 879 23.70 17.47 5.84
C GLU A 879 24.20 18.84 5.33
N THR A 880 23.90 19.94 6.04
CA THR A 880 24.45 21.26 5.70
C THR A 880 25.97 21.29 5.81
N ARG A 881 26.54 20.71 6.88
CA ARG A 881 28.00 20.63 7.07
C ARG A 881 28.70 19.77 6.01
N CYS A 882 28.06 18.70 5.54
CA CYS A 882 28.55 17.91 4.40
C CYS A 882 28.51 18.71 3.09
N ALA A 883 27.49 19.54 2.86
CA ALA A 883 27.43 20.42 1.70
C ALA A 883 28.52 21.51 1.74
N GLU A 884 28.78 22.11 2.90
CA GLU A 884 29.89 23.05 3.11
C GLU A 884 31.25 22.41 2.81
N LEU A 885 31.50 21.20 3.33
CA LEU A 885 32.73 20.45 3.07
C LEU A 885 32.88 20.04 1.59
N SER A 886 31.78 19.69 0.92
CA SER A 886 31.78 19.39 -0.52
C SER A 886 32.18 20.62 -1.35
N ASN A 887 31.56 21.77 -1.08
CA ASN A 887 31.90 23.04 -1.74
C ASN A 887 33.35 23.46 -1.48
N ALA A 888 33.85 23.29 -0.24
CA ALA A 888 35.25 23.55 0.08
C ALA A 888 36.20 22.62 -0.69
N THR A 889 35.84 21.34 -0.85
CA THR A 889 36.63 20.36 -1.59
C THR A 889 36.67 20.68 -3.09
N GLU A 890 35.54 21.08 -3.69
CA GLU A 890 35.50 21.50 -5.10
C GLU A 890 36.34 22.77 -5.35
N ASN A 891 36.25 23.77 -4.47
CA ASN A 891 37.08 24.97 -4.55
C ASN A 891 38.58 24.64 -4.49
N LEU A 892 39.00 23.74 -3.58
CA LEU A 892 40.40 23.30 -3.49
C LEU A 892 40.85 22.49 -4.72
N GLN A 893 39.98 21.71 -5.35
CA GLN A 893 40.29 21.02 -6.61
C GLN A 893 40.48 22.02 -7.76
N ASN A 894 39.62 23.03 -7.86
CA ASN A 894 39.72 24.11 -8.86
C ASN A 894 41.01 24.93 -8.69
N GLU A 895 41.39 25.27 -7.45
CA GLU A 895 42.64 25.99 -7.17
C GLU A 895 43.88 25.14 -7.48
N LEU A 896 43.88 23.84 -7.12
CA LEU A 896 44.93 22.90 -7.51
C LEU A 896 45.05 22.75 -9.04
N GLN A 897 43.94 22.82 -9.79
CA GLN A 897 43.97 22.79 -11.25
C GLN A 897 44.54 24.09 -11.84
N ARG A 898 44.22 25.26 -11.26
CA ARG A 898 44.84 26.54 -11.66
C ARG A 898 46.35 26.53 -11.44
N LEU A 899 46.81 26.12 -10.25
CA LEU A 899 48.23 26.06 -9.90
C LEU A 899 49.02 25.06 -10.76
N ARG A 900 48.39 23.99 -11.24
CA ARG A 900 49.00 23.07 -12.22
C ARG A 900 49.20 23.74 -13.58
N ALA A 901 48.18 24.44 -14.10
CA ALA A 901 48.28 25.15 -15.37
C ALA A 901 49.33 26.27 -15.33
N GLU A 902 49.38 27.04 -14.24
CA GLU A 902 50.38 28.09 -14.00
C GLU A 902 51.81 27.52 -13.94
N LYS A 903 51.99 26.39 -13.24
CA LYS A 903 53.27 25.66 -13.20
C LYS A 903 53.72 25.18 -14.58
N ASP A 904 52.82 24.65 -15.40
CA ASP A 904 53.16 24.20 -16.75
C ASP A 904 53.42 25.38 -17.70
N GLU A 905 52.77 26.54 -17.52
CA GLU A 905 53.13 27.76 -18.25
C GLU A 905 54.54 28.24 -17.87
N ILE A 906 54.86 28.36 -16.58
CA ILE A 906 56.19 28.73 -16.09
C ILE A 906 57.26 27.78 -16.64
N LYS A 907 56.98 26.46 -16.63
CA LYS A 907 57.85 25.43 -17.20
C LYS A 907 58.04 25.59 -18.72
N SER A 908 57.01 26.00 -19.46
CA SER A 908 57.11 26.27 -20.90
C SER A 908 57.96 27.51 -21.21
N ARG A 909 57.79 28.59 -20.43
CA ARG A 909 58.63 29.80 -20.51
C ARG A 909 60.09 29.49 -20.18
N SER A 910 60.33 28.64 -19.17
CA SER A 910 61.65 28.18 -18.76
C SER A 910 62.36 27.29 -19.80
N GLN A 911 61.68 26.84 -20.86
CA GLN A 911 62.24 25.94 -21.89
C GLN A 911 62.40 26.60 -23.27
N GLN A 912 62.19 27.91 -23.40
CA GLN A 912 62.55 28.63 -24.62
C GLN A 912 64.07 28.85 -24.73
N PRO A 913 64.74 28.43 -25.82
CA PRO A 913 66.17 28.62 -25.99
C PRO A 913 66.49 30.07 -26.41
N LEU A 914 67.23 30.80 -25.57
CA LEU A 914 67.83 32.09 -25.93
C LEU A 914 68.92 31.89 -26.98
N HIS A 915 68.71 32.37 -28.20
CA HIS A 915 69.78 32.55 -29.19
C HIS A 915 69.51 33.76 -30.10
N ALA A 916 70.56 34.58 -30.28
CA ALA A 916 70.61 35.90 -30.95
C ALA A 916 69.88 37.03 -30.18
N GLU A 917 70.54 38.11 -29.73
CA GLU A 917 71.70 38.81 -30.30
C GLU A 917 72.69 39.33 -29.23
N GLU A 918 73.99 39.05 -29.42
CA GLU A 918 75.05 39.89 -28.85
C GLU A 918 75.44 40.98 -29.87
N GLN A 919 75.38 42.26 -29.48
CA GLN A 919 76.40 43.31 -29.74
C GLN A 919 75.85 44.75 -29.68
N HIS A 920 75.56 45.28 -28.48
CA HIS A 920 76.04 46.64 -28.18
C HIS A 920 76.38 46.90 -26.70
N ASN A 921 77.26 47.89 -26.51
CA ASN A 921 78.07 48.10 -25.31
C ASN A 921 77.32 48.47 -24.02
N GLN A 922 77.79 47.88 -22.91
CA GLN A 922 78.08 48.57 -21.64
C GLN A 922 76.92 49.33 -20.95
N GLY A 923 75.72 48.76 -20.94
CA GLY A 923 74.58 49.22 -20.13
C GLY A 923 74.52 48.60 -18.72
N SER A 924 75.45 48.97 -17.83
CA SER A 924 75.43 48.74 -16.35
C SER A 924 75.11 47.34 -15.77
N VAL A 925 76.02 46.85 -14.92
CA VAL A 925 75.85 45.63 -14.08
C VAL A 925 74.61 45.69 -13.17
N ALA A 926 74.06 46.89 -12.91
CA ALA A 926 72.88 47.09 -12.06
C ALA A 926 71.64 46.31 -12.53
N ASP A 927 71.34 46.27 -13.83
CA ASP A 927 70.16 45.53 -14.33
C ASP A 927 70.37 44.01 -14.24
N MET A 928 71.61 43.54 -14.36
CA MET A 928 71.94 42.12 -14.17
C MET A 928 71.82 41.71 -12.69
N GLN A 929 72.27 42.57 -11.75
CA GLN A 929 72.03 42.36 -10.31
C GLN A 929 70.55 42.45 -9.94
N LYS A 930 69.79 43.34 -10.59
CA LYS A 930 68.34 43.45 -10.41
C LYS A 930 67.62 42.19 -10.89
N GLN A 931 67.92 41.68 -12.09
CA GLN A 931 67.38 40.42 -12.59
C GLN A 931 67.76 39.24 -11.68
N LEU A 932 68.98 39.21 -11.14
CA LEU A 932 69.41 38.14 -10.23
C LEU A 932 68.68 38.21 -8.87
N LEU A 933 68.39 39.41 -8.37
CA LEU A 933 67.51 39.63 -7.20
C LEU A 933 66.05 39.24 -7.47
N GLU A 934 65.49 39.62 -8.62
CA GLU A 934 64.13 39.23 -9.03
C GLU A 934 64.02 37.70 -9.19
N LEU A 935 65.07 37.03 -9.69
CA LEU A 935 65.14 35.58 -9.81
C LEU A 935 65.33 34.88 -8.45
N HIS A 936 66.03 35.51 -7.50
CA HIS A 936 66.12 35.02 -6.12
C HIS A 936 64.77 35.10 -5.38
N ALA A 937 64.08 36.25 -5.49
CA ALA A 937 62.74 36.43 -4.94
C ALA A 937 61.71 35.46 -5.56
N SER A 938 61.82 35.21 -6.88
CA SER A 938 60.99 34.21 -7.56
C SER A 938 61.25 32.78 -7.06
N ASN A 939 62.50 32.42 -6.79
CA ASN A 939 62.84 31.14 -6.14
C ASN A 939 62.32 31.05 -4.70
N GLU A 940 62.37 32.13 -3.92
CA GLU A 940 61.83 32.16 -2.56
C GLU A 940 60.29 31.99 -2.55
N VAL A 941 59.59 32.60 -3.51
CA VAL A 941 58.14 32.36 -3.74
C VAL A 941 57.87 30.91 -4.16
N LEU A 942 58.67 30.32 -5.05
CA LEU A 942 58.54 28.92 -5.45
C LEU A 942 58.82 27.95 -4.29
N HIS A 943 59.75 28.27 -3.39
CA HIS A 943 59.99 27.49 -2.17
C HIS A 943 58.79 27.58 -1.20
N ALA A 944 58.27 28.79 -0.95
CA ALA A 944 57.08 28.95 -0.12
C ALA A 944 55.86 28.22 -0.70
N GLN A 945 55.65 28.27 -2.01
CA GLN A 945 54.61 27.47 -2.69
C GLN A 945 54.85 25.96 -2.55
N ALA A 946 56.10 25.48 -2.64
CA ALA A 946 56.42 24.07 -2.51
C ALA A 946 56.18 23.54 -1.08
N ASP A 947 56.42 24.36 -0.06
CA ASP A 947 56.17 23.99 1.33
C ASP A 947 54.66 24.05 1.67
N ASN A 948 53.92 25.05 1.17
CA ASN A 948 52.44 25.07 1.26
C ASN A 948 51.80 23.84 0.58
N VAL A 949 52.35 23.39 -0.56
CA VAL A 949 51.89 22.15 -1.23
C VAL A 949 52.19 20.91 -0.39
N ARG A 950 53.27 20.90 0.40
CA ARG A 950 53.58 19.80 1.32
C ARG A 950 52.60 19.78 2.50
N GLU A 951 52.33 20.92 3.11
CA GLU A 951 51.36 21.03 4.22
C GLU A 951 49.94 20.58 3.78
N LEU A 952 49.52 20.95 2.56
CA LEU A 952 48.28 20.45 1.96
C LEU A 952 48.29 18.94 1.66
N GLN A 953 49.45 18.34 1.35
CA GLN A 953 49.58 16.89 1.18
C GLN A 953 49.48 16.16 2.52
N ASP A 954 50.18 16.64 3.55
CA ASP A 954 50.16 16.06 4.90
C ASP A 954 48.75 16.14 5.52
N SER A 955 48.05 17.27 5.32
CA SER A 955 46.66 17.46 5.74
C SER A 955 45.69 16.50 5.01
N ASN A 956 45.93 16.22 3.72
CA ASN A 956 45.11 15.30 2.92
C ASN A 956 45.28 13.84 3.38
N GLU A 957 46.51 13.40 3.69
CA GLU A 957 46.73 12.06 4.30
C GLU A 957 46.12 11.95 5.71
N ALA A 958 46.15 13.03 6.50
CA ALA A 958 45.45 13.07 7.79
C ALA A 958 43.92 12.91 7.62
N LEU A 959 43.32 13.58 6.64
CA LEU A 959 41.89 13.44 6.31
C LEU A 959 41.53 12.05 5.78
N LYS A 960 42.36 11.45 4.91
CA LYS A 960 42.18 10.05 4.48
C LYS A 960 42.20 9.09 5.66
N THR A 961 43.14 9.28 6.59
CA THR A 961 43.25 8.46 7.80
C THR A 961 42.00 8.55 8.67
N GLN A 962 41.45 9.77 8.85
CA GLN A 962 40.18 9.97 9.56
C GLN A 962 39.00 9.32 8.82
N LEU A 963 38.94 9.43 7.48
CA LEU A 963 37.90 8.80 6.67
C LEU A 963 37.94 7.27 6.75
N SER A 964 39.13 6.67 6.71
CA SER A 964 39.32 5.22 6.88
C SER A 964 38.89 4.75 8.27
N GLN A 965 39.18 5.52 9.33
CA GLN A 965 38.69 5.22 10.68
C GLN A 965 37.15 5.28 10.75
N ALA A 966 36.53 6.35 10.23
CA ALA A 966 35.07 6.49 10.21
C ALA A 966 34.38 5.37 9.43
N GLN A 967 34.99 4.88 8.34
CA GLN A 967 34.50 3.72 7.57
C GLN A 967 34.60 2.41 8.37
N ALA A 968 35.68 2.21 9.14
CA ALA A 968 35.83 1.06 10.03
C ALA A 968 34.82 1.09 11.19
N ASP A 969 34.61 2.26 11.80
CA ASP A 969 33.64 2.47 12.88
C ASP A 969 32.20 2.21 12.39
N HIS A 970 31.86 2.71 11.19
CA HIS A 970 30.58 2.43 10.53
C HIS A 970 30.37 0.93 10.25
N ALA A 971 31.39 0.22 9.75
CA ALA A 971 31.32 -1.23 9.52
C ALA A 971 31.11 -2.03 10.83
N SER A 972 31.77 -1.61 11.92
CA SER A 972 31.58 -2.17 13.26
C SER A 972 30.15 -1.96 13.78
N LEU A 973 29.60 -0.75 13.60
CA LEU A 973 28.24 -0.41 13.99
C LEU A 973 27.19 -1.20 13.18
N MET A 974 27.38 -1.33 11.86
CA MET A 974 26.48 -2.13 11.00
C MET A 974 26.51 -3.63 11.36
N THR A 975 27.68 -4.18 11.68
CA THR A 975 27.82 -5.57 12.17
C THR A 975 27.08 -5.76 13.49
N THR A 976 27.15 -4.77 14.38
CA THR A 976 26.45 -4.77 15.68
C THR A 976 24.92 -4.71 15.51
N LEU A 977 24.42 -3.88 14.58
CA LEU A 977 22.99 -3.78 14.25
C LEU A 977 22.45 -5.09 13.63
N GLN A 978 23.22 -5.76 12.78
CA GLN A 978 22.86 -7.09 12.26
C GLN A 978 22.75 -8.14 13.39
N GLY A 979 23.68 -8.13 14.34
CA GLY A 979 23.60 -8.97 15.54
C GLY A 979 22.35 -8.70 16.38
N VAL A 980 21.99 -7.42 16.58
CA VAL A 980 20.75 -7.02 17.25
C VAL A 980 19.51 -7.52 16.51
N SER A 981 19.47 -7.39 15.17
CA SER A 981 18.35 -7.89 14.36
C SER A 981 18.14 -9.40 14.52
N GLY A 982 19.23 -10.18 14.50
CA GLY A 982 19.19 -11.62 14.76
C GLY A 982 18.69 -11.97 16.16
N MET A 983 19.07 -11.20 17.19
CA MET A 983 18.55 -11.38 18.55
C MET A 983 17.07 -11.04 18.69
N ILE A 984 16.57 -10.02 17.98
CA ILE A 984 15.13 -9.69 17.94
C ILE A 984 14.35 -10.82 17.26
N GLN A 985 14.82 -11.29 16.10
CA GLN A 985 14.18 -12.39 15.37
C GLN A 985 14.16 -13.69 16.20
N GLY A 986 15.25 -13.97 16.94
CA GLY A 986 15.32 -15.05 17.93
C GLY A 986 14.31 -14.87 19.07
N ALA A 987 14.20 -13.66 19.65
CA ALA A 987 13.26 -13.36 20.73
C ALA A 987 11.80 -13.54 20.30
N LEU A 988 11.47 -13.18 19.05
CA LEU A 988 10.13 -13.36 18.47
C LEU A 988 9.77 -14.85 18.24
N SER A 989 10.76 -15.74 18.14
CA SER A 989 10.53 -17.20 18.02
C SER A 989 10.27 -17.92 19.36
N LEU A 990 10.37 -17.20 20.50
CA LEU A 990 10.18 -17.79 21.82
C LEU A 990 8.70 -18.01 22.13
N GLY A 991 8.30 -19.28 22.31
CA GLY A 991 6.92 -19.70 22.62
C GLY A 991 6.35 -19.27 23.98
N SER A 992 6.98 -18.31 24.67
CA SER A 992 6.50 -17.75 25.95
C SER A 992 6.63 -16.22 25.95
N LYS A 993 5.50 -15.54 26.11
CA LYS A 993 5.43 -14.07 26.18
C LYS A 993 6.36 -13.48 27.24
N THR A 994 6.51 -14.16 28.38
CA THR A 994 7.40 -13.71 29.46
C THR A 994 8.87 -13.78 29.05
N MET A 995 9.29 -14.86 28.37
CA MET A 995 10.67 -14.96 27.86
C MET A 995 10.95 -13.95 26.75
N MET A 996 10.00 -13.78 25.82
CA MET A 996 10.08 -12.77 24.76
C MET A 996 10.29 -11.35 25.33
N VAL A 997 9.53 -10.95 26.36
CA VAL A 997 9.68 -9.64 27.02
C VAL A 997 11.06 -9.51 27.68
N THR A 998 11.52 -10.50 28.44
CA THR A 998 12.84 -10.47 29.09
C THR A 998 13.99 -10.40 28.09
N THR A 999 13.92 -11.15 26.99
CA THR A 999 14.95 -11.11 25.93
C THR A 999 14.97 -9.76 25.21
N LEU A 1000 13.79 -9.21 24.88
CA LEU A 1000 13.69 -7.88 24.26
C LEU A 1000 14.19 -6.75 25.19
N GLN A 1001 13.96 -6.85 26.50
CA GLN A 1001 14.54 -5.92 27.47
C GLN A 1001 16.08 -6.02 27.51
N GLY A 1002 16.65 -7.22 27.39
CA GLY A 1002 18.11 -7.41 27.26
C GLY A 1002 18.68 -6.78 25.98
N VAL A 1003 17.99 -6.93 24.85
CA VAL A 1003 18.37 -6.27 23.57
C VAL A 1003 18.29 -4.75 23.68
N LEU A 1004 17.26 -4.21 24.31
CA LEU A 1004 17.10 -2.76 24.52
C LEU A 1004 18.20 -2.19 25.43
N GLY A 1005 18.64 -2.97 26.44
CA GLY A 1005 19.83 -2.67 27.24
C GLY A 1005 21.11 -2.62 26.41
N MET A 1006 21.33 -3.59 25.52
CA MET A 1006 22.50 -3.60 24.61
C MET A 1006 22.49 -2.41 23.64
N LEU A 1007 21.34 -2.06 23.06
CA LEU A 1007 21.20 -0.88 22.21
C LEU A 1007 21.57 0.43 22.93
N ARG A 1008 21.14 0.61 24.20
CA ARG A 1008 21.56 1.75 25.02
C ARG A 1008 23.07 1.75 25.30
N GLY A 1009 23.68 0.57 25.47
CA GLY A 1009 25.14 0.42 25.57
C GLY A 1009 25.87 0.87 24.30
N VAL A 1010 25.42 0.45 23.11
CA VAL A 1010 26.01 0.83 21.82
C VAL A 1010 25.88 2.34 21.57
N LEU A 1011 24.70 2.91 21.81
CA LEU A 1011 24.47 4.36 21.64
C LEU A 1011 25.32 5.21 22.59
N SER A 1012 25.50 4.78 23.84
CA SER A 1012 26.33 5.51 24.82
C SER A 1012 27.85 5.37 24.59
N LEU A 1013 28.30 4.40 23.80
CA LEU A 1013 29.70 4.33 23.33
C LEU A 1013 29.99 5.39 22.26
N GLY A 1014 29.06 5.63 21.32
CA GLY A 1014 29.23 6.63 20.25
C GLY A 1014 29.55 8.04 20.78
N PHE A 1015 28.89 8.45 21.86
CA PHE A 1015 29.10 9.77 22.49
C PHE A 1015 30.49 9.98 23.13
N ARG A 1016 31.34 8.95 23.25
CA ARG A 1016 32.69 9.09 23.84
C ARG A 1016 33.81 9.35 22.83
N VAL A 1017 33.56 9.18 21.53
CA VAL A 1017 34.62 9.26 20.50
C VAL A 1017 34.86 10.71 20.02
N SER A 1018 33.84 11.58 20.10
CA SER A 1018 33.80 12.90 19.46
C SER A 1018 34.59 14.02 20.14
N ASN A 1019 35.60 13.73 20.98
CA ASN A 1019 36.28 14.75 21.79
C ASN A 1019 37.83 14.61 21.78
N PRO A 1020 38.53 15.20 20.79
CA PRO A 1020 39.98 15.08 20.65
C PRO A 1020 40.74 15.95 21.67
N ALA A 1021 41.30 15.33 22.70
CA ALA A 1021 42.21 15.99 23.63
C ALA A 1021 43.64 16.09 23.04
N GLY A 1022 44.00 17.25 22.48
CA GLY A 1022 45.34 17.54 21.98
C GLY A 1022 45.54 19.04 21.79
N GLY A 1023 46.52 19.64 22.50
CA GLY A 1023 46.67 21.09 22.56
C GLY A 1023 47.92 21.62 21.87
N THR A 1024 47.74 22.51 20.90
CA THR A 1024 48.76 23.42 20.36
C THR A 1024 48.18 24.82 20.25
N LYS A 1025 48.67 25.77 21.07
CA LYS A 1025 48.37 27.20 20.88
C LYS A 1025 49.58 27.89 20.27
N HIS A 1026 49.36 28.45 19.08
CA HIS A 1026 50.37 29.21 18.34
C HIS A 1026 50.85 30.46 19.09
N ALA A 1027 52.01 30.94 18.67
CA ALA A 1027 52.64 32.12 19.23
C ALA A 1027 51.84 33.41 18.95
N ARG A 1028 52.06 34.39 19.84
CA ARG A 1028 51.46 35.71 19.86
C ARG A 1028 52.16 36.63 18.87
N ILE A 1029 51.50 37.01 17.78
CA ILE A 1029 51.90 38.17 16.97
C ILE A 1029 51.32 39.45 17.63
N LYS A 1030 52.11 40.52 17.65
CA LYS A 1030 51.65 41.87 18.01
C LYS A 1030 51.11 42.53 16.73
N GLU A 1031 49.99 43.20 16.84
CA GLU A 1031 49.80 44.45 16.10
C GLU A 1031 50.08 45.59 17.10
N GLU A 1032 50.66 46.70 16.63
CA GLU A 1032 51.04 47.84 17.46
C GLU A 1032 50.08 49.01 17.25
N ASP A 1033 49.94 49.84 18.27
CA ASP A 1033 48.98 50.95 18.30
C ASP A 1033 49.31 52.06 17.29
N ASP A 1034 48.28 52.68 16.73
CA ASP A 1034 48.27 54.13 16.51
C ASP A 1034 46.85 54.69 16.71
N ALA A 1035 46.72 55.96 17.12
CA ALA A 1035 45.65 56.36 18.05
C ALA A 1035 44.68 57.48 17.57
N GLN A 1036 43.74 57.83 18.46
CA GLN A 1036 42.79 58.98 18.46
C GLN A 1036 41.43 58.76 17.74
N ASP A 1037 40.27 59.24 18.24
CA ASP A 1037 39.88 59.71 19.58
C ASP A 1037 38.31 59.76 19.72
N ASN A 1038 37.78 59.76 20.96
CA ASN A 1038 36.43 60.16 21.42
C ASN A 1038 35.17 59.69 20.63
N SER A 1039 34.19 58.97 21.25
CA SER A 1039 33.36 59.52 22.34
C SER A 1039 32.33 58.49 22.92
N HIS A 1040 31.61 58.86 24.00
CA HIS A 1040 30.65 58.05 24.78
C HIS A 1040 29.31 57.72 24.04
N ALA A 1041 28.39 56.83 24.48
CA ALA A 1041 28.01 56.37 25.84
C ALA A 1041 27.29 54.98 25.85
N PRO A 1042 26.99 54.35 27.01
CA PRO A 1042 26.71 52.89 27.11
C PRO A 1042 25.24 52.46 27.38
N LEU A 1043 24.97 51.16 27.26
CA LEU A 1043 23.76 50.46 27.74
C LEU A 1043 24.07 49.43 28.86
N PRO A 1044 23.12 49.08 29.75
CA PRO A 1044 23.42 48.52 31.08
C PRO A 1044 23.35 46.98 31.23
N LYS A 1045 24.09 46.46 32.22
CA LYS A 1045 24.04 45.06 32.69
C LYS A 1045 23.03 44.86 33.84
N ARG A 1046 22.20 43.80 33.77
CA ARG A 1046 21.63 43.00 34.90
C ARG A 1046 21.43 41.58 34.35
N LEU A 1047 21.97 40.47 34.86
CA LEU A 1047 22.38 40.04 36.21
C LEU A 1047 21.20 39.68 37.13
N ARG A 1048 20.91 38.38 37.24
CA ARG A 1048 20.41 37.70 38.45
C ARG A 1048 20.68 36.19 38.40
N GLN A 1049 21.15 35.66 39.53
CA GLN A 1049 21.21 34.22 39.84
C GLN A 1049 20.04 33.87 40.78
N ALA A 1050 19.62 32.61 40.78
CA ALA A 1050 18.93 31.85 41.84
C ALA A 1050 18.24 30.62 41.20
N GLU A 1051 18.13 29.45 41.82
CA GLU A 1051 18.93 28.81 42.89
C GLU A 1051 18.57 27.31 42.82
N LEU A 1052 19.51 26.40 43.10
CA LEU A 1052 19.22 24.97 43.10
C LEU A 1052 18.85 24.53 44.53
N ILE A 1053 17.70 23.89 44.71
CA ILE A 1053 17.31 23.25 45.97
C ILE A 1053 17.41 21.73 45.78
N ASP A 1054 18.22 21.12 46.63
CA ASP A 1054 18.42 19.68 46.74
C ASP A 1054 17.59 19.13 47.92
N LEU A 1055 16.94 17.99 47.74
CA LEU A 1055 16.19 17.27 48.78
C LEU A 1055 16.11 15.78 48.44
N THR A 1056 16.84 14.96 49.20
CA THR A 1056 16.76 13.49 49.16
C THR A 1056 15.84 12.93 50.26
N ASP A 1057 15.51 11.64 50.12
CA ASP A 1057 14.92 10.71 51.11
C ASP A 1057 13.47 10.93 51.57
N GLY A 1058 12.61 9.90 51.43
CA GLY A 1058 11.23 9.99 51.90
C GLY A 1058 10.22 8.87 51.60
N ILE A 1059 10.62 7.59 51.56
CA ILE A 1059 9.76 6.38 51.35
C ILE A 1059 9.27 6.17 49.91
#